data_AF-A0A8C0SUZ9-F1
#
_entry.id   AF-A0A8C0SUZ9-F1
#
_cell.length_a   1.000
_cell.length_b   1.000
_cell.length_c   1.000
_cell.angle_alpha   90.00
_cell.angle_beta   90.00
_cell.angle_gamma   90.00
#
_symmetry.space_group_name_H-M   'P 1'
#
loop_
_entity.id
_entity.type
_entity.pdbx_description
1 polymer ?
#
loop_
_entity_poly.entity_id
_entity_poly.type
_entity_poly.pdbx_seq_one_letter_code
_entity_poly.pdbx_strand_id
1 'polypeptide(L)'
;AQKGLEVALTDLQSAWNNVQHHTEEISSERLLVRRGQAFNITLYFRNRGFQPGLDNVIFMAETGPLPDLSNGTRALFSLTGRHGPSPWIALLETNGASSLEVSLCAPPTAAVGRYLLKVHIDSFQRSVTAYQLGEFILLFNPWCPEDSVYLDSEPQRQEYVVNDYGFIYQGNKNWIRPCPWNYGQFEENIIDICLELLDKSLNFQTDPATDCALRGSPVYISRVVCAMINSNDDNGVLNGNWSENYLDGINPAEWTGSVAILKQWHATGCQPVRYGQCWVFAAIMCTVMRCLGIPTRVITNFDSGHDTDGNLIIDEYYDSTGRILENKKKDTVWNFHVWNECWMARKDLPPGYGGWQVLDATPQETSNGLYCCGPASVRAIKEGEVDLNYDTAFAFSMVNADCMSWLVYGGKEQKIHRETNTVGNFISTKSIQSNERDDITENYKYIEGSPQERQVFLKALQKLRAGRSEDPHHASTSMPLSEDSLRRLHMPSLQPSDVVQVSLKFQLLAPPHMGQDISFVLLALNMSFQFKDLKVNLSAQSLLHDGSPLLAFWQDTAFITLSPEEAKTHSCRIPYSQYSQYLSTDKLIRISALGEEKSSPEKILVDKIITLAYPGIIINVLGAAIVNQPLSIQVLFSNPLSEYVEDCVLTVEGSGLFKKQQRVLIGILKPQHRASITLETVPFKSGQRQIQANLRSNKFKDIKGYRNVYVDLRL
;
A
#
# COMPACT_ATOMS: atom_id res chain seq x y z
N ALA A 1 -35.95 -44.96 32.54
CA ALA A 1 -34.88 -43.98 32.83
C ALA A 1 -34.80 -43.00 31.67
N GLN A 2 -34.97 -41.70 31.90
CA GLN A 2 -34.70 -40.70 30.86
C GLN A 2 -33.23 -40.82 30.45
N LYS A 3 -32.95 -40.99 29.15
CA LYS A 3 -31.58 -41.01 28.64
C LYS A 3 -31.06 -39.58 28.61
N GLY A 4 -29.77 -39.40 28.94
CA GLY A 4 -29.09 -38.11 28.78
C GLY A 4 -29.04 -37.69 27.31
N LEU A 5 -28.95 -36.38 27.08
CA LEU A 5 -28.84 -35.80 25.75
C LEU A 5 -27.43 -36.09 25.20
N GLU A 6 -27.35 -36.64 23.98
CA GLU A 6 -26.10 -37.12 23.36
C GLU A 6 -26.01 -36.61 21.93
N VAL A 7 -25.00 -35.80 21.63
CA VAL A 7 -24.77 -35.22 20.30
C VAL A 7 -24.31 -36.32 19.35
N ALA A 8 -25.02 -36.48 18.23
CA ALA A 8 -24.73 -37.45 17.18
C ALA A 8 -24.00 -36.80 15.99
N LEU A 9 -24.44 -35.61 15.59
CA LEU A 9 -23.91 -34.86 14.45
C LEU A 9 -24.08 -33.37 14.72
N THR A 10 -23.13 -32.59 14.23
CA THR A 10 -23.20 -31.13 14.21
C THR A 10 -23.18 -30.67 12.77
N ASP A 11 -24.11 -29.80 12.42
CA ASP A 11 -24.08 -29.04 11.17
C ASP A 11 -23.78 -27.57 11.52
N LEU A 12 -22.65 -27.06 11.01
CA LEU A 12 -22.23 -25.66 11.20
C LEU A 12 -22.91 -24.70 10.21
N GLN A 13 -23.77 -25.22 9.32
CA GLN A 13 -24.50 -24.47 8.30
C GLN A 13 -23.59 -23.52 7.48
N SER A 14 -22.37 -23.97 7.18
CA SER A 14 -21.28 -23.11 6.69
C SER A 14 -21.64 -22.33 5.42
N ALA A 15 -22.24 -22.98 4.42
CA ALA A 15 -22.62 -22.30 3.18
C ALA A 15 -23.63 -21.15 3.41
N TRP A 16 -24.64 -21.38 4.26
CA TRP A 16 -25.66 -20.36 4.54
C TRP A 16 -25.09 -19.21 5.38
N ASN A 17 -24.37 -19.54 6.46
CA ASN A 17 -23.74 -18.54 7.32
C ASN A 17 -22.76 -17.68 6.53
N ASN A 18 -21.90 -18.27 5.69
CA ASN A 18 -20.89 -17.52 4.97
C ASN A 18 -21.51 -16.49 4.01
N VAL A 19 -22.65 -16.79 3.39
CA VAL A 19 -23.39 -15.81 2.58
C VAL A 19 -23.92 -14.65 3.45
N GLN A 20 -24.48 -14.94 4.63
CA GLN A 20 -24.96 -13.89 5.54
C GLN A 20 -23.82 -13.04 6.11
N HIS A 21 -22.63 -13.61 6.24
CA HIS A 21 -21.44 -12.95 6.78
C HIS A 21 -20.51 -12.37 5.71
N HIS A 22 -20.88 -12.41 4.43
CA HIS A 22 -20.05 -11.91 3.32
C HIS A 22 -18.65 -12.54 3.30
N THR A 23 -18.59 -13.86 3.40
CA THR A 23 -17.37 -14.70 3.41
C THR A 23 -17.47 -15.90 2.46
N GLU A 24 -18.54 -16.00 1.67
CA GLU A 24 -18.82 -17.07 0.72
C GLU A 24 -17.76 -17.18 -0.39
N GLU A 25 -17.15 -16.05 -0.77
CA GLU A 25 -16.07 -16.00 -1.76
C GLU A 25 -14.79 -16.69 -1.26
N ILE A 26 -14.59 -16.81 0.07
CA ILE A 26 -13.44 -17.49 0.67
C ILE A 26 -13.65 -19.01 0.66
N SER A 27 -14.84 -19.47 1.05
CA SER A 27 -15.16 -20.90 1.15
C SER A 27 -16.66 -21.12 1.31
N SER A 28 -17.19 -22.21 0.77
CA SER A 28 -18.54 -22.72 1.04
C SER A 28 -18.57 -23.91 2.02
N GLU A 29 -17.42 -24.50 2.32
CA GLU A 29 -17.31 -25.74 3.11
C GLU A 29 -16.91 -25.49 4.57
N ARG A 30 -15.95 -24.60 4.81
CA ARG A 30 -15.53 -24.16 6.14
C ARG A 30 -16.42 -23.02 6.64
N LEU A 31 -16.65 -22.93 7.95
CA LEU A 31 -17.38 -21.82 8.58
C LEU A 31 -16.45 -20.61 8.77
N LEU A 32 -16.76 -19.50 8.10
CA LEU A 32 -16.08 -18.21 8.28
C LEU A 32 -17.13 -17.15 8.60
N VAL A 33 -17.04 -16.56 9.78
CA VAL A 33 -18.03 -15.59 10.27
C VAL A 33 -17.33 -14.33 10.74
N ARG A 34 -18.10 -13.26 10.88
CA ARG A 34 -17.62 -11.95 11.33
C ARG A 34 -18.19 -11.67 12.72
N ARG A 35 -17.34 -11.12 13.61
CA ARG A 35 -17.73 -10.80 15.00
C ARG A 35 -18.88 -9.80 15.06
N GLY A 36 -19.64 -9.78 16.15
CA GLY A 36 -20.79 -8.89 16.32
C GLY A 36 -22.02 -9.26 15.50
N GLN A 37 -21.99 -10.36 14.73
CA GLN A 37 -23.11 -10.88 13.97
C GLN A 37 -23.36 -12.35 14.34
N ALA A 38 -24.63 -12.72 14.41
CA ALA A 38 -25.03 -14.06 14.80
C ALA A 38 -24.96 -15.06 13.63
N PHE A 39 -24.58 -16.30 13.91
CA PHE A 39 -24.53 -17.42 12.97
C PHE A 39 -25.21 -18.66 13.56
N ASN A 40 -25.81 -19.48 12.70
CA ASN A 40 -26.61 -20.62 13.14
C ASN A 40 -25.82 -21.93 13.09
N ILE A 41 -26.08 -22.81 14.05
CA ILE A 41 -25.64 -24.21 14.03
C ILE A 41 -26.80 -25.13 14.36
N THR A 42 -26.74 -26.38 13.91
CA THR A 42 -27.71 -27.42 14.27
C THR A 42 -27.03 -28.59 14.95
N LEU A 43 -27.47 -28.91 16.16
CA LEU A 43 -27.07 -30.11 16.90
C LEU A 43 -28.12 -31.19 16.69
N TYR A 44 -27.72 -32.36 16.20
CA TYR A 44 -28.57 -33.54 16.11
C TYR A 44 -28.25 -34.50 17.25
N PHE A 45 -29.28 -35.05 17.90
CA PHE A 45 -29.13 -35.92 19.06
C PHE A 45 -29.55 -37.36 18.76
N ARG A 46 -28.83 -38.32 19.34
CA ARG A 46 -29.06 -39.76 19.10
C ARG A 46 -30.30 -40.29 19.82
N ASN A 47 -30.58 -39.78 21.03
CA ASN A 47 -31.51 -40.42 21.96
C ASN A 47 -32.87 -39.72 22.07
N ARG A 48 -32.87 -38.38 22.18
CA ARG A 48 -34.05 -37.52 22.32
C ARG A 48 -33.69 -36.05 22.02
N GLY A 49 -34.68 -35.20 21.79
CA GLY A 49 -34.50 -33.75 21.67
C GLY A 49 -34.18 -33.06 22.99
N PHE A 50 -33.75 -31.79 22.88
CA PHE A 50 -33.43 -30.91 24.00
C PHE A 50 -34.68 -30.57 24.82
N GLN A 51 -34.59 -30.69 26.14
CA GLN A 51 -35.70 -30.38 27.06
C GLN A 51 -35.32 -29.19 27.96
N PRO A 52 -35.93 -28.01 27.74
CA PRO A 52 -35.72 -26.84 28.58
C PRO A 52 -35.96 -27.15 30.06
N GLY A 53 -35.02 -26.77 30.92
CA GLY A 53 -35.09 -27.00 32.37
C GLY A 53 -34.54 -28.34 32.84
N LEU A 54 -34.47 -29.35 31.97
CA LEU A 54 -33.86 -30.67 32.26
C LEU A 54 -32.45 -30.81 31.71
N ASP A 55 -32.18 -30.16 30.58
CA ASP A 55 -30.87 -30.08 29.95
C ASP A 55 -30.32 -28.67 30.04
N ASN A 56 -29.04 -28.56 30.33
CA ASN A 56 -28.28 -27.33 30.27
C ASN A 56 -27.17 -27.50 29.23
N VAL A 57 -27.18 -26.62 28.23
CA VAL A 57 -26.26 -26.64 27.09
C VAL A 57 -25.39 -25.40 27.19
N ILE A 58 -24.09 -25.62 27.40
CA ILE A 58 -23.08 -24.59 27.60
C ILE A 58 -22.09 -24.68 26.44
N PHE A 59 -21.99 -23.64 25.64
CA PHE A 59 -20.99 -23.52 24.59
C PHE A 59 -19.69 -22.99 25.16
N MET A 60 -18.59 -23.43 24.54
CA MET A 60 -17.25 -22.93 24.80
C MET A 60 -16.57 -22.62 23.47
N ALA A 61 -16.11 -21.39 23.30
CA ALA A 61 -15.31 -20.95 22.16
C ALA A 61 -13.89 -20.63 22.63
N GLU A 62 -12.87 -21.17 21.97
CA GLU A 62 -11.45 -21.02 22.33
C GLU A 62 -10.61 -20.61 21.13
N THR A 63 -9.71 -19.64 21.29
CA THR A 63 -8.73 -19.22 20.28
C THR A 63 -7.33 -19.10 20.89
N GLY A 64 -6.32 -19.27 20.04
CA GLY A 64 -4.91 -19.22 20.44
C GLY A 64 -4.41 -20.47 21.18
N PRO A 65 -3.10 -20.57 21.43
CA PRO A 65 -2.48 -21.74 22.07
C PRO A 65 -2.74 -21.81 23.58
N LEU A 66 -3.07 -20.68 24.21
CA LEU A 66 -3.33 -20.55 25.65
C LEU A 66 -4.67 -19.82 25.90
N PRO A 67 -5.82 -20.48 25.61
CA PRO A 67 -7.14 -19.86 25.78
C PRO A 67 -7.46 -19.57 27.25
N ASP A 68 -7.87 -18.33 27.54
CA ASP A 68 -8.15 -17.86 28.89
C ASP A 68 -9.43 -16.99 28.96
N LEU A 69 -10.20 -17.16 30.05
CA LEU A 69 -11.47 -16.46 30.24
C LEU A 69 -11.27 -14.97 30.51
N SER A 70 -10.24 -14.60 31.28
CA SER A 70 -9.99 -13.21 31.66
C SER A 70 -9.46 -12.37 30.49
N ASN A 71 -8.69 -13.00 29.60
CA ASN A 71 -8.16 -12.38 28.40
C ASN A 71 -9.13 -12.39 27.20
N GLY A 72 -10.30 -13.02 27.34
CA GLY A 72 -11.31 -13.10 26.28
C GLY A 72 -10.98 -14.06 25.13
N THR A 73 -9.90 -14.84 25.24
CA THR A 73 -9.52 -15.89 24.27
C THR A 73 -10.22 -17.23 24.53
N ARG A 74 -10.89 -17.37 25.67
CA ARG A 74 -11.90 -18.40 25.95
C ARG A 74 -13.21 -17.72 26.35
N ALA A 75 -14.33 -18.23 25.85
CA ALA A 75 -15.67 -17.78 26.24
C ALA A 75 -16.56 -18.97 26.63
N LEU A 76 -17.34 -18.82 27.70
CA LEU A 76 -18.39 -19.75 28.13
C LEU A 76 -19.74 -19.04 28.06
N PHE A 77 -20.74 -19.67 27.45
CA PHE A 77 -22.06 -19.06 27.28
C PHE A 77 -23.13 -20.13 27.15
N SER A 78 -24.28 -19.93 27.80
CA SER A 78 -25.32 -20.95 27.93
C SER A 78 -26.63 -20.54 27.28
N LEU A 79 -27.32 -21.49 26.65
CA LEU A 79 -28.65 -21.32 26.08
C LEU A 79 -29.71 -20.84 27.09
N THR A 80 -29.58 -21.21 28.37
CA THR A 80 -30.56 -20.91 29.43
C THR A 80 -30.15 -19.74 30.34
N GLY A 81 -29.10 -18.98 30.01
CA GLY A 81 -28.61 -17.85 30.81
C GLY A 81 -28.14 -18.19 32.23
N ARG A 82 -27.83 -19.46 32.53
CA ARG A 82 -27.50 -19.94 33.89
C ARG A 82 -26.05 -19.67 34.31
N HIS A 83 -25.19 -19.25 33.37
CA HIS A 83 -23.76 -18.99 33.60
C HIS A 83 -23.37 -17.51 33.39
N GLY A 84 -23.79 -16.62 34.31
CA GLY A 84 -23.29 -15.25 34.43
C GLY A 84 -23.44 -14.35 33.18
N PRO A 85 -22.96 -13.10 33.22
CA PRO A 85 -22.88 -12.26 32.03
C PRO A 85 -21.71 -12.72 31.16
N SER A 86 -22.01 -13.30 30.00
CA SER A 86 -21.03 -13.54 28.93
C SER A 86 -21.28 -12.55 27.79
N PRO A 87 -20.23 -11.96 27.19
CA PRO A 87 -20.40 -11.12 26.00
C PRO A 87 -20.71 -11.95 24.74
N TRP A 88 -20.46 -13.27 24.79
CA TRP A 88 -20.93 -14.22 23.79
C TRP A 88 -22.35 -14.66 24.10
N ILE A 89 -23.18 -14.78 23.06
CA ILE A 89 -24.60 -15.07 23.19
C ILE A 89 -24.90 -16.39 22.47
N ALA A 90 -25.74 -17.23 23.08
CA ALA A 90 -26.38 -18.37 22.44
C ALA A 90 -27.90 -18.28 22.61
N LEU A 91 -28.65 -18.29 21.51
CA LEU A 91 -30.10 -18.20 21.48
C LEU A 91 -30.70 -19.45 20.85
N LEU A 92 -31.81 -19.90 21.42
CA LEU A 92 -32.60 -20.99 20.87
C LEU A 92 -33.40 -20.48 19.67
N GLU A 93 -33.17 -21.04 18.49
CA GLU A 93 -33.97 -20.74 17.29
C GLU A 93 -35.10 -21.77 17.14
N THR A 94 -34.73 -23.04 16.98
CA THR A 94 -35.67 -24.14 16.73
C THR A 94 -35.38 -25.31 17.66
N ASN A 95 -36.40 -25.84 18.33
CA ASN A 95 -36.31 -27.08 19.11
C ASN A 95 -37.12 -28.21 18.45
N GLY A 96 -36.43 -29.15 17.82
CA GLY A 96 -37.01 -30.30 17.15
C GLY A 96 -37.08 -31.56 18.02
N ALA A 97 -37.68 -32.62 17.48
CA ALA A 97 -37.82 -33.91 18.19
C ALA A 97 -36.47 -34.58 18.50
N SER A 98 -35.45 -34.34 17.67
CA SER A 98 -34.09 -34.87 17.81
C SER A 98 -33.02 -33.89 17.32
N SER A 99 -33.36 -32.61 17.19
CA SER A 99 -32.45 -31.56 16.72
C SER A 99 -32.65 -30.28 17.51
N LEU A 100 -31.60 -29.47 17.59
CA LEU A 100 -31.60 -28.17 18.24
C LEU A 100 -30.83 -27.19 17.37
N GLU A 101 -31.53 -26.20 16.84
CA GLU A 101 -30.94 -25.09 16.11
C GLU A 101 -30.67 -23.94 17.07
N VAL A 102 -29.45 -23.42 17.03
CA VAL A 102 -28.95 -22.41 17.95
C VAL A 102 -28.27 -21.32 17.15
N SER A 103 -28.59 -20.07 17.47
CA SER A 103 -27.91 -18.89 16.98
C SER A 103 -26.81 -18.49 17.97
N LEU A 104 -25.57 -18.39 17.51
CA LEU A 104 -24.40 -18.03 18.30
C LEU A 104 -23.88 -16.67 17.85
N CYS A 105 -23.50 -15.79 18.77
CA CYS A 105 -22.97 -14.47 18.45
C CYS A 105 -21.75 -14.13 19.30
N ALA A 106 -20.62 -13.85 18.64
CA ALA A 106 -19.43 -13.30 19.26
C ALA A 106 -19.59 -11.79 19.46
N PRO A 107 -19.05 -11.19 20.53
CA PRO A 107 -19.10 -9.74 20.71
C PRO A 107 -18.31 -9.01 19.60
N PRO A 108 -18.68 -7.76 19.25
CA PRO A 108 -17.97 -6.95 18.24
C PRO A 108 -16.50 -6.63 18.58
N THR A 109 -16.04 -6.98 19.78
CA THR A 109 -14.65 -6.81 20.25
C THR A 109 -13.88 -8.12 20.37
N ALA A 110 -14.49 -9.27 20.00
CA ALA A 110 -13.82 -10.56 20.04
C ALA A 110 -12.53 -10.57 19.22
N ALA A 111 -11.53 -11.32 19.68
CA ALA A 111 -10.30 -11.55 18.95
C ALA A 111 -10.60 -12.23 17.60
N VAL A 112 -9.92 -11.80 16.54
CA VAL A 112 -10.02 -12.47 15.24
C VAL A 112 -9.05 -13.64 15.17
N GLY A 113 -9.41 -14.70 14.45
CA GLY A 113 -8.56 -15.88 14.29
C GLY A 113 -9.32 -17.20 14.17
N ARG A 114 -8.60 -18.31 14.31
CA ARG A 114 -9.17 -19.67 14.34
C ARG A 114 -9.74 -19.95 15.72
N TYR A 115 -10.98 -20.42 15.77
CA TYR A 115 -11.67 -20.81 16.98
C TYR A 115 -12.04 -22.28 16.96
N LEU A 116 -11.90 -22.92 18.12
CA LEU A 116 -12.46 -24.23 18.40
C LEU A 116 -13.77 -24.09 19.17
N LEU A 117 -14.85 -24.68 18.64
CA LEU A 117 -16.16 -24.69 19.28
C LEU A 117 -16.40 -26.04 19.98
N LYS A 118 -16.78 -25.97 21.25
CA LYS A 118 -17.16 -27.12 22.08
C LYS A 118 -18.53 -26.88 22.71
N VAL A 119 -19.17 -27.95 23.14
CA VAL A 119 -20.38 -27.90 23.94
C VAL A 119 -20.30 -28.85 25.12
N HIS A 120 -20.70 -28.36 26.29
CA HIS A 120 -20.90 -29.15 27.49
C HIS A 120 -22.40 -29.29 27.73
N ILE A 121 -22.86 -30.53 27.83
CA ILE A 121 -24.25 -30.86 28.08
C ILE A 121 -24.37 -31.50 29.46
N ASP A 122 -25.10 -30.82 30.33
CA ASP A 122 -25.51 -31.29 31.64
C ASP A 122 -26.98 -31.71 31.58
N SER A 123 -27.23 -33.02 31.61
CA SER A 123 -28.57 -33.60 31.67
C SER A 123 -28.84 -34.15 33.07
N PHE A 124 -30.04 -33.92 33.58
CA PHE A 124 -30.48 -34.38 34.90
C PHE A 124 -30.07 -35.85 35.19
N GLN A 125 -29.33 -36.07 36.28
CA GLN A 125 -28.85 -37.37 36.79
C GLN A 125 -27.72 -38.06 35.99
N ARG A 126 -26.97 -37.36 35.12
CA ARG A 126 -25.73 -37.87 34.49
C ARG A 126 -24.54 -36.92 34.66
N SER A 127 -23.33 -37.44 34.47
CA SER A 127 -22.12 -36.64 34.37
C SER A 127 -22.19 -35.71 33.16
N VAL A 128 -21.65 -34.49 33.29
CA VAL A 128 -21.48 -33.54 32.17
C VAL A 128 -20.73 -34.22 31.03
N THR A 129 -21.29 -34.14 29.82
CA THR A 129 -20.64 -34.66 28.60
C THR A 129 -20.14 -33.50 27.76
N ALA A 130 -18.91 -33.60 27.26
CA ALA A 130 -18.29 -32.57 26.42
C ALA A 130 -18.11 -33.11 25.00
N TYR A 131 -18.47 -32.30 24.01
CA TYR A 131 -18.30 -32.62 22.59
C TYR A 131 -17.55 -31.50 21.89
N GLN A 132 -16.63 -31.87 21.01
CA GLN A 132 -16.01 -30.94 20.07
C GLN A 132 -16.93 -30.81 18.86
N LEU A 133 -17.42 -29.60 18.59
CA LEU A 133 -18.41 -29.34 17.55
C LEU A 133 -17.76 -29.07 16.19
N GLY A 134 -16.61 -28.42 16.18
CA GLY A 134 -15.87 -28.07 14.97
C GLY A 134 -15.02 -26.81 15.15
N GLU A 135 -14.41 -26.37 14.07
CA GLU A 135 -13.62 -25.13 14.01
C GLU A 135 -14.30 -24.10 13.11
N PHE A 136 -14.05 -22.83 13.41
CA PHE A 136 -14.49 -21.71 12.57
C PHE A 136 -13.46 -20.58 12.60
N ILE A 137 -13.50 -19.71 11.58
CA ILE A 137 -12.67 -18.50 11.54
C ILE A 137 -13.56 -17.31 11.86
N LEU A 138 -13.12 -16.49 12.82
CA LEU A 138 -13.77 -15.23 13.18
C LEU A 138 -12.97 -14.05 12.62
N LEU A 139 -13.62 -13.19 11.84
CA LEU A 139 -13.02 -12.01 11.20
C LEU A 139 -13.58 -10.70 11.76
N PHE A 140 -12.93 -9.58 11.43
CA PHE A 140 -13.48 -8.24 11.65
C PHE A 140 -14.78 -8.04 10.86
N ASN A 141 -15.66 -7.18 11.38
CA ASN A 141 -16.99 -6.96 10.80
C ASN A 141 -17.24 -5.50 10.40
N PRO A 142 -16.96 -5.12 9.15
CA PRO A 142 -17.25 -3.78 8.68
C PRO A 142 -18.75 -3.51 8.45
N TRP A 143 -19.62 -4.53 8.55
CA TRP A 143 -21.08 -4.40 8.50
C TRP A 143 -21.75 -4.23 9.88
N CYS A 144 -21.01 -4.43 10.99
CA CYS A 144 -21.54 -4.30 12.36
C CYS A 144 -21.28 -2.90 12.92
N PRO A 145 -22.31 -2.07 13.22
CA PRO A 145 -22.15 -0.71 13.74
C PRO A 145 -21.32 -0.58 15.03
N GLU A 146 -21.32 -1.63 15.85
CA GLU A 146 -20.58 -1.68 17.12
C GLU A 146 -19.10 -2.08 16.95
N ASP A 147 -18.73 -2.60 15.77
CA ASP A 147 -17.34 -2.94 15.47
C ASP A 147 -16.53 -1.66 15.20
N SER A 148 -15.32 -1.62 15.74
CA SER A 148 -14.33 -0.59 15.46
C SER A 148 -13.99 -0.38 13.98
N VAL A 149 -14.26 -1.36 13.09
CA VAL A 149 -14.04 -1.23 11.64
C VAL A 149 -15.32 -0.96 10.84
N TYR A 150 -16.43 -0.63 11.52
CA TYR A 150 -17.71 -0.34 10.85
C TYR A 150 -17.55 0.73 9.77
N LEU A 151 -17.98 0.40 8.55
CA LEU A 151 -17.96 1.30 7.41
C LEU A 151 -19.37 1.37 6.83
N ASP A 152 -20.08 2.46 7.07
CA ASP A 152 -21.52 2.60 6.80
C ASP A 152 -21.89 2.39 5.32
N SER A 153 -21.05 2.89 4.42
CA SER A 153 -21.32 2.88 2.98
C SER A 153 -21.11 1.50 2.36
N GLU A 154 -22.20 0.88 1.88
CA GLU A 154 -22.15 -0.41 1.18
C GLU A 154 -21.23 -0.39 -0.07
N PRO A 155 -21.29 0.63 -0.97
CA PRO A 155 -20.31 0.73 -2.06
C PRO A 155 -18.85 0.75 -1.60
N GLN A 156 -18.56 1.39 -0.47
CA GLN A 156 -17.20 1.42 0.10
C GLN A 156 -16.80 0.06 0.67
N ARG A 157 -17.71 -0.68 1.33
CA ARG A 157 -17.44 -2.05 1.79
C ARG A 157 -17.15 -2.98 0.62
N GLN A 158 -17.91 -2.86 -0.47
CA GLN A 158 -17.66 -3.62 -1.68
C GLN A 158 -16.29 -3.30 -2.29
N GLU A 159 -15.86 -2.03 -2.34
CA GLU A 159 -14.54 -1.67 -2.88
C GLU A 159 -13.37 -2.03 -1.95
N TYR A 160 -13.51 -1.81 -0.65
CA TYR A 160 -12.40 -1.84 0.30
C TYR A 160 -12.29 -3.13 1.10
N VAL A 161 -13.20 -4.08 0.92
CA VAL A 161 -13.17 -5.40 1.56
C VAL A 161 -13.37 -6.51 0.52
N VAL A 162 -14.40 -6.40 -0.34
CA VAL A 162 -14.83 -7.49 -1.24
C VAL A 162 -14.05 -7.49 -2.56
N ASN A 163 -13.78 -6.33 -3.16
CA ASN A 163 -13.06 -6.26 -4.44
C ASN A 163 -11.65 -6.86 -4.31
N ASP A 164 -11.31 -7.85 -5.14
CA ASP A 164 -10.07 -8.63 -5.07
C ASP A 164 -9.04 -8.27 -6.15
N TYR A 165 -9.30 -7.22 -6.91
CA TYR A 165 -8.34 -6.60 -7.82
C TYR A 165 -8.38 -5.08 -7.71
N GLY A 166 -7.33 -4.40 -8.14
CA GLY A 166 -7.29 -2.93 -8.07
C GLY A 166 -6.24 -2.31 -8.98
N PHE A 167 -6.02 -1.02 -8.74
CA PHE A 167 -4.97 -0.25 -9.40
C PHE A 167 -4.08 0.39 -8.37
N ILE A 168 -2.78 0.39 -8.67
CA ILE A 168 -1.78 1.18 -7.99
C ILE A 168 -1.30 2.21 -8.99
N TYR A 169 -1.30 3.48 -8.61
CA TYR A 169 -0.87 4.55 -9.49
C TYR A 169 0.64 4.66 -9.44
N GLN A 170 1.28 4.69 -10.60
CA GLN A 170 2.72 4.81 -10.75
C GLN A 170 3.04 5.87 -11.82
N GLY A 171 4.32 6.09 -12.11
CA GLY A 171 4.76 7.15 -13.02
C GLY A 171 5.20 8.37 -12.22
N ASN A 172 4.93 9.58 -12.70
CA ASN A 172 5.23 10.81 -11.96
C ASN A 172 4.01 11.74 -11.95
N LYS A 173 4.05 12.84 -11.18
CA LYS A 173 2.92 13.79 -11.07
C LYS A 173 2.36 14.31 -12.40
N ASN A 174 3.19 14.39 -13.45
CA ASN A 174 2.79 14.85 -14.79
C ASN A 174 2.37 13.69 -15.72
N TRP A 175 2.59 12.44 -15.33
CA TRP A 175 2.30 11.25 -16.12
C TRP A 175 1.94 10.07 -15.22
N ILE A 176 0.73 10.13 -14.66
CA ILE A 176 0.20 9.11 -13.75
C ILE A 176 -0.40 7.96 -14.58
N ARG A 177 0.09 6.73 -14.38
CA ARG A 177 -0.43 5.52 -15.01
C ARG A 177 -1.08 4.59 -14.00
N PRO A 178 -2.25 4.00 -14.31
CA PRO A 178 -2.81 2.92 -13.51
C PRO A 178 -2.05 1.61 -13.78
N CYS A 179 -1.57 0.96 -12.72
CA CYS A 179 -0.95 -0.36 -12.80
C CYS A 179 -1.88 -1.38 -12.14
N PRO A 180 -2.42 -2.36 -12.88
CA PRO A 180 -3.34 -3.35 -12.33
C PRO A 180 -2.63 -4.25 -11.32
N TRP A 181 -3.35 -4.63 -10.26
CA TRP A 181 -2.85 -5.55 -9.24
C TRP A 181 -3.91 -6.56 -8.82
N ASN A 182 -3.54 -7.83 -8.71
CA ASN A 182 -4.39 -8.89 -8.19
C ASN A 182 -4.18 -9.04 -6.68
N TYR A 183 -5.11 -8.51 -5.87
CA TYR A 183 -5.05 -8.72 -4.42
C TYR A 183 -5.35 -10.19 -4.09
N GLY A 184 -6.47 -10.71 -4.61
CA GLY A 184 -6.83 -12.12 -4.53
C GLY A 184 -6.98 -12.64 -3.10
N GLN A 185 -7.52 -11.82 -2.18
CA GLN A 185 -7.71 -12.19 -0.77
C GLN A 185 -8.64 -13.41 -0.56
N PHE A 186 -9.38 -13.81 -1.59
CA PHE A 186 -10.30 -14.95 -1.60
C PHE A 186 -9.77 -16.14 -2.41
N GLU A 187 -8.53 -16.08 -2.88
CA GLU A 187 -7.90 -17.24 -3.52
C GLU A 187 -7.59 -18.32 -2.47
N GLU A 188 -7.53 -19.56 -2.94
CA GLU A 188 -7.33 -20.73 -2.09
C GLU A 188 -6.11 -20.58 -1.16
N ASN A 189 -6.29 -20.93 0.12
CA ASN A 189 -5.33 -20.84 1.22
C ASN A 189 -4.88 -19.44 1.64
N ILE A 190 -5.32 -18.35 0.99
CA ILE A 190 -4.86 -17.00 1.38
C ILE A 190 -5.27 -16.64 2.81
N ILE A 191 -6.51 -16.95 3.23
CA ILE A 191 -6.93 -16.72 4.62
C ILE A 191 -6.05 -17.47 5.64
N ASP A 192 -5.66 -18.69 5.33
CA ASP A 192 -4.82 -19.50 6.22
C ASP A 192 -3.41 -18.94 6.34
N ILE A 193 -2.87 -18.42 5.23
CA ILE A 193 -1.58 -17.73 5.18
C ILE A 193 -1.63 -16.40 5.95
N CYS A 194 -2.73 -15.63 5.83
CA CYS A 194 -2.92 -14.40 6.58
C CYS A 194 -2.97 -14.65 8.11
N LEU A 195 -3.58 -15.76 8.54
CA LEU A 195 -3.59 -16.14 9.95
C LEU A 195 -2.23 -16.67 10.43
N GLU A 196 -1.53 -17.46 9.60
CA GLU A 196 -0.16 -17.88 9.89
C GLU A 196 0.80 -16.69 10.01
N LEU A 197 0.62 -15.66 9.20
CA LEU A 197 1.40 -14.42 9.29
C LEU A 197 1.32 -13.78 10.68
N LEU A 198 0.13 -13.74 11.30
CA LEU A 198 -0.01 -13.23 12.68
C LEU A 198 0.76 -14.11 13.68
N ASP A 199 0.72 -15.42 13.51
CA ASP A 199 1.42 -16.41 14.35
C ASP A 199 2.95 -16.41 14.13
N LYS A 200 3.46 -15.74 13.09
CA LYS A 200 4.89 -15.58 12.81
C LYS A 200 5.47 -14.24 13.29
N SER A 201 4.65 -13.32 13.77
CA SER A 201 5.11 -12.04 14.32
C SER A 201 6.02 -12.20 15.55
N LEU A 202 6.96 -11.27 15.74
CA LEU A 202 7.73 -11.19 16.99
C LEU A 202 6.82 -11.07 18.21
N ASN A 203 5.68 -10.37 18.10
CA ASN A 203 4.69 -10.25 19.15
C ASN A 203 4.18 -11.62 19.62
N PHE A 204 3.73 -12.46 18.67
CA PHE A 204 3.28 -13.81 18.97
C PHE A 204 4.41 -14.69 19.49
N GLN A 205 5.61 -14.61 18.89
CA GLN A 205 6.75 -15.42 19.33
C GLN A 205 7.20 -15.08 20.76
N THR A 206 7.04 -13.82 21.17
CA THR A 206 7.42 -13.34 22.51
C THR A 206 6.39 -13.71 23.57
N ASP A 207 5.11 -13.41 23.31
CA ASP A 207 4.01 -13.72 24.22
C ASP A 207 2.74 -14.09 23.43
N PRO A 208 2.56 -15.39 23.10
CA PRO A 208 1.42 -15.86 22.32
C PRO A 208 0.06 -15.59 22.99
N ALA A 209 0.00 -15.59 24.33
CA ALA A 209 -1.24 -15.40 25.06
C ALA A 209 -1.71 -13.96 24.94
N THR A 210 -0.80 -13.01 25.16
CA THR A 210 -1.07 -11.58 25.03
C THR A 210 -1.35 -11.19 23.58
N ASP A 211 -0.57 -11.67 22.62
CA ASP A 211 -0.80 -11.39 21.19
C ASP A 211 -2.23 -11.79 20.78
N CYS A 212 -2.63 -13.05 21.06
CA CYS A 212 -3.96 -13.55 20.71
C CYS A 212 -5.10 -12.77 21.39
N ALA A 213 -4.91 -12.31 22.63
CA ALA A 213 -5.89 -11.47 23.32
C ALA A 213 -6.03 -10.08 22.66
N LEU A 214 -4.93 -9.52 22.14
CA LEU A 214 -4.90 -8.21 21.47
C LEU A 214 -5.41 -8.24 20.03
N ARG A 215 -5.61 -9.42 19.42
CA ARG A 215 -6.18 -9.57 18.06
C ARG A 215 -7.60 -9.04 17.92
N GLY A 216 -8.27 -8.65 19.02
CA GLY A 216 -9.54 -7.93 18.97
C GLY A 216 -9.41 -6.45 18.54
N SER A 217 -8.19 -5.88 18.55
CA SER A 217 -7.94 -4.49 18.21
C SER A 217 -7.47 -4.34 16.75
N PRO A 218 -8.19 -3.59 15.89
CA PRO A 218 -7.69 -3.33 14.54
C PRO A 218 -6.43 -2.47 14.54
N VAL A 219 -6.22 -1.61 15.55
CA VAL A 219 -4.99 -0.82 15.71
C VAL A 219 -3.80 -1.74 15.94
N TYR A 220 -3.95 -2.75 16.81
CA TYR A 220 -2.91 -3.73 17.08
C TYR A 220 -2.60 -4.59 15.86
N ILE A 221 -3.63 -5.19 15.25
CA ILE A 221 -3.50 -6.00 14.04
C ILE A 221 -2.83 -5.21 12.91
N SER A 222 -3.20 -3.94 12.74
CA SER A 222 -2.58 -3.09 11.72
C SER A 222 -1.07 -2.95 11.90
N ARG A 223 -0.60 -2.76 13.14
CA ARG A 223 0.84 -2.66 13.44
C ARG A 223 1.57 -3.99 13.25
N VAL A 224 0.98 -5.09 13.73
CA VAL A 224 1.55 -6.44 13.56
C VAL A 224 1.68 -6.79 12.08
N VAL A 225 0.62 -6.57 11.29
CA VAL A 225 0.64 -6.83 9.84
C VAL A 225 1.65 -5.92 9.15
N CYS A 226 1.68 -4.62 9.47
CA CYS A 226 2.61 -3.65 8.90
C CYS A 226 4.08 -4.10 9.06
N ALA A 227 4.48 -4.51 10.27
CA ALA A 227 5.80 -5.07 10.53
C ALA A 227 6.04 -6.36 9.75
N MET A 228 5.06 -7.29 9.78
CA MET A 228 5.21 -8.62 9.18
C MET A 228 5.23 -8.65 7.65
N ILE A 229 4.78 -7.60 6.95
CA ILE A 229 4.89 -7.56 5.49
C ILE A 229 6.35 -7.41 5.06
N ASN A 230 7.19 -6.69 5.81
CA ASN A 230 8.62 -6.58 5.53
C ASN A 230 9.44 -7.56 6.37
N SER A 231 10.67 -7.85 5.95
CA SER A 231 11.52 -8.88 6.56
C SER A 231 12.74 -8.34 7.33
N ASN A 232 12.70 -7.09 7.80
CA ASN A 232 13.92 -6.46 8.33
C ASN A 232 14.22 -6.89 9.77
N ASP A 233 13.19 -6.92 10.63
CA ASP A 233 13.33 -7.31 12.04
C ASP A 233 12.85 -8.74 12.29
N ASP A 234 11.78 -9.11 11.58
CA ASP A 234 11.13 -10.41 11.64
C ASP A 234 11.46 -11.21 10.36
N ASN A 235 11.19 -12.52 10.36
CA ASN A 235 11.14 -13.31 9.13
C ASN A 235 9.82 -13.07 8.36
N GLY A 236 9.49 -11.79 8.14
CA GLY A 236 8.27 -11.36 7.46
C GLY A 236 8.25 -11.69 5.97
N VAL A 237 7.23 -11.19 5.26
CA VAL A 237 6.87 -11.69 3.93
C VAL A 237 7.89 -11.33 2.86
N LEU A 238 8.34 -10.08 2.81
CA LEU A 238 9.01 -9.52 1.64
C LEU A 238 10.32 -8.80 2.00
N ASN A 239 11.36 -9.09 1.23
CA ASN A 239 12.63 -8.38 1.31
C ASN A 239 12.66 -7.22 0.30
N GLY A 240 12.99 -6.02 0.77
CA GLY A 240 13.03 -4.80 -0.05
C GLY A 240 14.34 -4.66 -0.82
N ASN A 241 14.29 -4.18 -2.08
CA ASN A 241 15.50 -3.90 -2.84
C ASN A 241 15.29 -2.78 -3.87
N TRP A 242 16.06 -1.70 -3.73
CA TRP A 242 16.05 -0.52 -4.60
C TRP A 242 17.34 -0.37 -5.43
N SER A 243 18.24 -1.36 -5.39
CA SER A 243 19.57 -1.29 -6.03
C SER A 243 19.59 -1.53 -7.55
N GLU A 244 18.44 -1.86 -8.16
CA GLU A 244 18.32 -2.34 -9.55
C GLU A 244 19.02 -3.69 -9.86
N ASN A 245 19.68 -4.31 -8.87
CA ASN A 245 20.26 -5.64 -8.99
C ASN A 245 19.36 -6.70 -8.33
N TYR A 246 18.74 -7.53 -9.16
CA TYR A 246 17.78 -8.56 -8.76
C TYR A 246 18.18 -9.97 -9.22
N LEU A 247 19.48 -10.24 -9.44
CA LEU A 247 19.95 -11.50 -10.02
C LEU A 247 19.56 -12.75 -9.23
N ASP A 248 19.39 -12.63 -7.91
CA ASP A 248 19.01 -13.71 -6.99
C ASP A 248 17.53 -13.66 -6.55
N GLY A 249 16.71 -12.83 -7.20
CA GLY A 249 15.29 -12.67 -6.88
C GLY A 249 14.45 -12.27 -8.10
N ILE A 250 13.24 -11.82 -7.83
CA ILE A 250 12.32 -11.27 -8.84
C ILE A 250 12.42 -9.75 -8.81
N ASN A 251 12.56 -9.12 -9.98
CA ASN A 251 12.48 -7.67 -10.09
C ASN A 251 11.08 -7.21 -9.59
N PRO A 252 10.99 -6.26 -8.64
CA PRO A 252 9.72 -5.80 -8.05
C PRO A 252 8.65 -5.39 -9.07
N ALA A 253 9.05 -4.86 -10.23
CA ALA A 253 8.14 -4.44 -11.29
C ALA A 253 7.50 -5.63 -12.04
N GLU A 254 8.04 -6.85 -11.93
CA GLU A 254 7.47 -8.02 -12.59
C GLU A 254 6.21 -8.55 -11.90
N TRP A 255 6.07 -8.33 -10.59
CA TRP A 255 4.91 -8.79 -9.82
C TRP A 255 3.60 -8.21 -10.35
N THR A 256 2.58 -9.06 -10.42
CA THR A 256 1.23 -8.73 -10.88
C THR A 256 0.16 -8.93 -9.81
N GLY A 257 0.52 -9.54 -8.67
CA GLY A 257 -0.43 -9.82 -7.60
C GLY A 257 0.21 -10.31 -6.32
N SER A 258 -0.54 -10.22 -5.22
CA SER A 258 -0.11 -10.62 -3.88
C SER A 258 -0.16 -12.14 -3.68
N VAL A 259 -1.05 -12.83 -4.40
CA VAL A 259 -1.32 -14.26 -4.23
C VAL A 259 -0.06 -15.11 -4.43
N ALA A 260 0.72 -14.84 -5.49
CA ALA A 260 1.94 -15.57 -5.78
C ALA A 260 3.00 -15.37 -4.69
N ILE A 261 3.12 -14.14 -4.17
CA ILE A 261 4.08 -13.77 -3.13
C ILE A 261 3.73 -14.48 -1.82
N LEU A 262 2.49 -14.37 -1.35
CA LEU A 262 2.03 -14.99 -0.11
C LEU A 262 2.13 -16.52 -0.16
N LYS A 263 1.74 -17.14 -1.29
CA LYS A 263 1.88 -18.59 -1.47
C LYS A 263 3.35 -19.03 -1.53
N GLN A 264 4.23 -18.23 -2.13
CA GLN A 264 5.66 -18.52 -2.14
C GLN A 264 6.23 -18.45 -0.72
N TRP A 265 5.95 -17.39 0.04
CA TRP A 265 6.38 -17.24 1.44
C TRP A 265 5.93 -18.43 2.30
N HIS A 266 4.67 -18.84 2.19
CA HIS A 266 4.16 -20.01 2.88
C HIS A 266 4.87 -21.31 2.45
N ALA A 267 4.99 -21.54 1.14
CA ALA A 267 5.59 -22.77 0.60
C ALA A 267 7.09 -22.92 0.92
N THR A 268 7.80 -21.82 1.18
CA THR A 268 9.21 -21.85 1.58
C THR A 268 9.41 -21.92 3.09
N GLY A 269 8.35 -22.16 3.87
CA GLY A 269 8.43 -22.21 5.33
C GLY A 269 8.61 -20.83 5.96
N CYS A 270 7.84 -19.85 5.46
CA CYS A 270 7.86 -18.45 5.90
C CYS A 270 9.21 -17.76 5.70
N GLN A 271 9.93 -18.12 4.63
CA GLN A 271 11.18 -17.43 4.27
C GLN A 271 10.88 -16.19 3.41
N PRO A 272 11.55 -15.04 3.68
CA PRO A 272 11.30 -13.80 2.94
C PRO A 272 11.40 -13.94 1.42
N VAL A 273 10.39 -13.44 0.72
CA VAL A 273 10.33 -13.41 -0.75
C VAL A 273 11.19 -12.26 -1.27
N ARG A 274 11.98 -12.53 -2.31
CA ARG A 274 12.87 -11.56 -2.96
C ARG A 274 12.32 -11.21 -4.35
N TYR A 275 12.07 -9.96 -4.73
CA TYR A 275 12.17 -8.71 -3.96
C TYR A 275 10.90 -7.87 -4.09
N GLY A 276 10.79 -6.84 -3.25
CA GLY A 276 9.74 -5.84 -3.28
C GLY A 276 10.22 -4.39 -3.27
N GLN A 277 9.31 -3.49 -3.64
CA GLN A 277 9.38 -2.04 -3.42
C GLN A 277 8.03 -1.57 -2.86
N CYS A 278 7.89 -0.28 -2.53
CA CYS A 278 6.77 0.27 -1.76
C CYS A 278 5.38 -0.22 -2.21
N TRP A 279 5.10 -0.21 -3.52
CA TRP A 279 3.81 -0.67 -4.04
C TRP A 279 3.55 -2.17 -3.82
N VAL A 280 4.60 -2.99 -3.81
CA VAL A 280 4.49 -4.43 -3.55
C VAL A 280 4.17 -4.66 -2.08
N PHE A 281 4.86 -3.95 -1.17
CA PHE A 281 4.55 -3.98 0.27
C PHE A 281 3.09 -3.55 0.52
N ALA A 282 2.69 -2.40 -0.02
CA ALA A 282 1.36 -1.86 0.16
C ALA A 282 0.26 -2.79 -0.39
N ALA A 283 0.52 -3.46 -1.52
CA ALA A 283 -0.47 -4.34 -2.13
C ALA A 283 -0.64 -5.67 -1.37
N ILE A 284 0.45 -6.25 -0.85
CA ILE A 284 0.39 -7.41 0.04
C ILE A 284 -0.35 -7.03 1.33
N MET A 285 0.01 -5.90 1.94
CA MET A 285 -0.67 -5.41 3.14
C MET A 285 -2.17 -5.22 2.88
N CYS A 286 -2.56 -4.59 1.77
CA CYS A 286 -3.96 -4.45 1.40
C CYS A 286 -4.68 -5.79 1.31
N THR A 287 -4.02 -6.81 0.74
CA THR A 287 -4.56 -8.17 0.64
C THR A 287 -4.82 -8.78 2.01
N VAL A 288 -3.83 -8.71 2.91
CA VAL A 288 -3.94 -9.27 4.26
C VAL A 288 -5.03 -8.56 5.06
N MET A 289 -5.05 -7.22 5.05
CA MET A 289 -6.02 -6.43 5.80
C MET A 289 -7.45 -6.66 5.31
N ARG A 290 -7.68 -6.69 3.99
CA ARG A 290 -8.97 -7.05 3.38
C ARG A 290 -9.41 -8.47 3.76
N CYS A 291 -8.49 -9.43 3.72
CA CYS A 291 -8.75 -10.82 4.10
C CYS A 291 -9.22 -10.94 5.55
N LEU A 292 -8.59 -10.19 6.46
CA LEU A 292 -8.95 -10.15 7.89
C LEU A 292 -10.26 -9.37 8.16
N GLY A 293 -10.79 -8.64 7.17
CA GLY A 293 -12.03 -7.88 7.27
C GLY A 293 -11.86 -6.41 7.67
N ILE A 294 -10.63 -5.87 7.61
CA ILE A 294 -10.37 -4.45 7.83
C ILE A 294 -10.49 -3.75 6.46
N PRO A 295 -11.37 -2.74 6.29
CA PRO A 295 -11.47 -2.03 5.03
C PRO A 295 -10.18 -1.29 4.73
N THR A 296 -9.59 -1.55 3.56
CA THR A 296 -8.26 -1.03 3.21
C THR A 296 -8.19 -0.61 1.75
N ARG A 297 -7.49 0.51 1.49
CA ARG A 297 -7.15 0.98 0.14
C ARG A 297 -5.66 1.29 0.02
N VAL A 298 -5.14 1.19 -1.19
CA VAL A 298 -3.75 1.55 -1.53
C VAL A 298 -3.72 3.02 -1.95
N ILE A 299 -2.73 3.75 -1.44
CA ILE A 299 -2.52 5.17 -1.68
C ILE A 299 -1.17 5.36 -2.37
N THR A 300 -1.14 6.12 -3.45
CA THR A 300 0.11 6.62 -4.06
C THR A 300 0.26 8.10 -3.77
N ASN A 301 1.39 8.52 -3.23
CA ASN A 301 1.80 9.90 -3.11
C ASN A 301 2.93 10.21 -4.12
N PHE A 302 2.76 11.22 -4.97
CA PHE A 302 3.82 11.64 -5.90
C PHE A 302 4.69 12.72 -5.27
N ASP A 303 5.98 12.73 -5.61
CA ASP A 303 6.98 13.59 -4.96
C ASP A 303 6.96 13.41 -3.43
N SER A 304 7.05 12.16 -2.97
CA SER A 304 6.93 11.84 -1.54
C SER A 304 8.21 12.17 -0.81
N GLY A 305 8.11 12.95 0.26
CA GLY A 305 9.25 13.28 1.08
C GLY A 305 9.73 12.11 1.93
N HIS A 306 11.03 11.90 2.02
CA HIS A 306 11.66 11.04 3.03
C HIS A 306 12.63 11.89 3.84
N ASP A 307 12.11 12.44 4.94
CA ASP A 307 12.84 13.24 5.92
C ASP A 307 13.40 12.34 7.02
N THR A 308 14.72 12.20 7.08
CA THR A 308 15.45 11.31 7.98
C THR A 308 15.88 11.97 9.29
N ASP A 309 15.86 13.30 9.38
CA ASP A 309 16.27 14.05 10.57
C ASP A 309 15.10 14.71 11.31
N GLY A 310 13.88 14.61 10.74
CA GLY A 310 12.60 15.04 11.30
C GLY A 310 12.43 16.55 11.39
N ASN A 311 13.13 17.32 10.56
CA ASN A 311 13.11 18.79 10.57
C ASN A 311 12.07 19.41 9.61
N LEU A 312 11.35 18.58 8.84
CA LEU A 312 10.39 18.92 7.78
C LEU A 312 11.00 19.63 6.56
N ILE A 313 12.29 19.44 6.31
CA ILE A 313 13.07 20.02 5.23
C ILE A 313 13.88 18.91 4.56
N ILE A 314 13.80 18.84 3.24
CA ILE A 314 14.57 17.90 2.42
C ILE A 314 15.63 18.68 1.66
N ASP A 315 16.90 18.30 1.83
CA ASP A 315 18.03 18.96 1.19
C ASP A 315 18.47 18.25 -0.10
N GLU A 316 18.45 18.97 -1.24
CA GLU A 316 19.01 18.52 -2.51
C GLU A 316 20.28 19.28 -2.88
N TYR A 317 21.33 18.55 -3.26
CA TYR A 317 22.64 19.13 -3.57
C TYR A 317 22.98 19.01 -5.05
N TYR A 318 23.42 20.11 -5.64
CA TYR A 318 23.85 20.25 -7.03
C TYR A 318 25.30 20.71 -7.10
N ASP A 319 26.00 20.40 -8.19
CA ASP A 319 27.28 21.06 -8.49
C ASP A 319 27.17 22.08 -9.62
N SER A 320 28.29 22.72 -9.95
CA SER A 320 28.34 23.76 -10.99
C SER A 320 27.95 23.28 -12.40
N THR A 321 27.91 21.97 -12.65
CA THR A 321 27.46 21.39 -13.93
C THR A 321 25.94 21.20 -13.99
N GLY A 322 25.24 21.44 -12.88
CA GLY A 322 23.80 21.23 -12.77
C GLY A 322 23.39 19.78 -12.49
N ARG A 323 24.35 18.87 -12.22
CA ARG A 323 24.05 17.50 -11.80
C ARG A 323 23.77 17.44 -10.29
N ILE A 324 22.93 16.48 -9.90
CA ILE A 324 22.62 16.15 -8.50
C ILE A 324 23.74 15.29 -7.94
N LEU A 325 24.13 15.57 -6.69
CA LEU A 325 25.16 14.86 -5.95
C LEU A 325 24.54 13.80 -5.03
N GLU A 326 24.83 12.53 -5.29
CA GLU A 326 24.35 11.38 -4.50
C GLU A 326 24.99 11.33 -3.10
N ASN A 327 26.30 11.54 -3.03
CA ASN A 327 27.13 11.36 -1.82
C ASN A 327 26.87 12.35 -0.67
N LYS A 328 25.88 13.23 -0.82
CA LYS A 328 25.49 14.25 0.15
C LYS A 328 24.03 14.13 0.58
N LYS A 329 23.24 13.24 -0.04
CA LYS A 329 21.82 13.03 0.31
C LYS A 329 21.70 12.13 1.54
N LYS A 330 21.04 12.65 2.58
CA LYS A 330 20.44 11.85 3.65
C LYS A 330 18.93 11.73 3.43
N ASP A 331 18.31 12.83 3.02
CA ASP A 331 16.90 12.92 2.66
C ASP A 331 16.71 12.78 1.15
N THR A 332 15.55 12.28 0.76
CA THR A 332 15.19 12.10 -0.66
C THR A 332 13.75 12.50 -0.91
N VAL A 333 13.47 12.96 -2.14
CA VAL A 333 12.10 13.04 -2.65
C VAL A 333 11.93 11.88 -3.61
N TRP A 334 11.12 10.91 -3.20
CA TRP A 334 10.78 9.77 -4.03
C TRP A 334 9.85 10.22 -5.14
N ASN A 335 10.05 9.69 -6.35
CA ASN A 335 9.19 10.05 -7.48
C ASN A 335 7.72 9.73 -7.20
N PHE A 336 7.47 8.57 -6.57
CA PHE A 336 6.25 8.31 -5.84
C PHE A 336 6.54 7.33 -4.71
N HIS A 337 5.68 7.33 -3.70
CA HIS A 337 5.68 6.35 -2.63
C HIS A 337 4.28 5.79 -2.44
N VAL A 338 4.17 4.53 -2.02
CA VAL A 338 2.88 3.83 -1.92
C VAL A 338 2.73 3.21 -0.54
N TRP A 339 1.59 3.50 0.10
CA TRP A 339 1.22 2.98 1.41
C TRP A 339 -0.26 2.55 1.44
N ASN A 340 -0.77 2.22 2.61
CA ASN A 340 -2.16 1.84 2.83
C ASN A 340 -2.91 2.83 3.71
N GLU A 341 -4.20 2.99 3.43
CA GLU A 341 -5.14 3.51 4.41
C GLU A 341 -6.06 2.39 4.88
N CYS A 342 -6.17 2.21 6.20
CA CYS A 342 -7.10 1.28 6.82
C CYS A 342 -8.18 2.04 7.59
N TRP A 343 -9.44 1.65 7.43
CA TRP A 343 -10.58 2.29 8.09
C TRP A 343 -10.80 1.68 9.47
N MET A 344 -10.70 2.51 10.51
CA MET A 344 -11.00 2.09 11.89
C MET A 344 -11.27 3.27 12.83
N ALA A 345 -11.96 2.99 13.93
CA ALA A 345 -12.04 3.87 15.08
C ALA A 345 -10.70 3.90 15.84
N ARG A 346 -10.37 5.08 16.41
CA ARG A 346 -9.17 5.31 17.23
C ARG A 346 -9.54 5.65 18.66
N LYS A 347 -9.92 4.63 19.43
CA LYS A 347 -10.32 4.79 20.85
C LYS A 347 -9.14 5.18 21.76
N ASP A 348 -7.92 4.99 21.25
CA ASP A 348 -6.65 5.39 21.84
C ASP A 348 -6.30 6.88 21.62
N LEU A 349 -7.02 7.57 20.72
CA LEU A 349 -6.84 9.00 20.42
C LEU A 349 -8.03 9.84 20.91
N PRO A 350 -7.88 11.18 20.97
CA PRO A 350 -9.02 12.06 21.19
C PRO A 350 -10.15 11.83 20.16
N PRO A 351 -11.42 12.09 20.52
CA PRO A 351 -12.54 11.94 19.60
C PRO A 351 -12.33 12.74 18.31
N GLY A 352 -12.63 12.11 17.16
CA GLY A 352 -12.57 12.74 15.84
C GLY A 352 -11.40 12.30 14.95
N TYR A 353 -10.48 11.48 15.45
CA TYR A 353 -9.32 10.95 14.69
C TYR A 353 -9.49 9.52 14.15
N GLY A 354 -10.70 8.94 14.28
CA GLY A 354 -11.07 7.71 13.56
C GLY A 354 -11.23 7.92 12.05
N GLY A 355 -11.62 6.87 11.33
CA GLY A 355 -11.72 6.87 9.87
C GLY A 355 -10.46 6.30 9.23
N TRP A 356 -9.97 6.91 8.15
CA TRP A 356 -8.77 6.43 7.45
C TRP A 356 -7.48 6.66 8.26
N GLN A 357 -6.69 5.59 8.39
CA GLN A 357 -5.40 5.58 9.07
C GLN A 357 -4.30 5.15 8.10
N VAL A 358 -3.25 5.96 7.95
CA VAL A 358 -2.04 5.64 7.19
C VAL A 358 -1.29 4.51 7.87
N LEU A 359 -0.95 3.49 7.11
CA LEU A 359 -0.06 2.39 7.47
C LEU A 359 0.91 2.15 6.32
N ASP A 360 2.19 2.03 6.65
CA ASP A 360 3.22 1.85 5.64
C ASP A 360 4.16 0.70 6.04
N ALA A 361 4.01 -0.40 5.31
CA ALA A 361 4.82 -1.61 5.44
C ALA A 361 6.20 -1.48 4.79
N THR A 362 6.49 -0.38 4.11
CA THR A 362 7.80 -0.13 3.51
C THR A 362 8.80 0.21 4.63
N PRO A 363 9.95 -0.48 4.71
CA PRO A 363 10.90 -0.29 5.80
C PRO A 363 11.75 0.99 5.60
N GLN A 364 11.16 2.16 5.86
CA GLN A 364 11.84 3.46 5.78
C GLN A 364 12.37 3.87 7.15
N GLU A 365 11.48 4.05 8.13
CA GLU A 365 11.81 4.47 9.49
C GLU A 365 11.35 3.44 10.53
N THR A 366 12.05 3.38 11.65
CA THR A 366 11.68 2.50 12.76
C THR A 366 10.73 3.21 13.73
N SER A 367 9.64 2.54 14.11
CA SER A 367 8.73 2.94 15.19
C SER A 367 8.93 2.02 16.37
N ASN A 368 9.37 2.55 17.52
CA ASN A 368 9.73 1.76 18.70
C ASN A 368 10.75 0.64 18.43
N GLY A 369 11.71 0.90 17.54
CA GLY A 369 12.79 -0.03 17.19
C GLY A 369 12.41 -1.12 16.18
N LEU A 370 11.21 -1.07 15.58
CA LEU A 370 10.78 -1.98 14.52
C LEU A 370 10.40 -1.19 13.25
N TYR A 371 10.68 -1.75 12.07
CA TYR A 371 10.24 -1.23 10.78
C TYR A 371 8.72 -1.43 10.60
N CYS A 372 7.96 -0.52 11.19
CA CYS A 372 6.51 -0.45 11.16
C CYS A 372 6.10 1.03 11.23
N CYS A 373 5.25 1.50 10.33
CA CYS A 373 4.76 2.88 10.35
C CYS A 373 3.23 2.93 10.39
N GLY A 374 2.67 3.66 11.36
CA GLY A 374 1.23 3.84 11.57
C GLY A 374 0.62 2.88 12.61
N PRO A 375 -0.69 2.90 12.85
CA PRO A 375 -1.70 3.69 12.14
C PRO A 375 -1.66 5.18 12.52
N ALA A 376 -1.43 6.06 11.53
CA ALA A 376 -1.49 7.51 11.70
C ALA A 376 -2.83 8.04 11.17
N SER A 377 -3.55 8.86 11.95
CA SER A 377 -4.84 9.39 11.48
C SER A 377 -4.61 10.37 10.32
N VAL A 378 -5.27 10.14 9.17
CA VAL A 378 -5.19 11.05 8.01
C VAL A 378 -5.62 12.47 8.40
N ARG A 379 -6.60 12.57 9.30
CA ARG A 379 -7.01 13.87 9.87
C ARG A 379 -5.92 14.51 10.73
N ALA A 380 -5.22 13.74 11.57
CA ALA A 380 -4.12 14.26 12.38
C ALA A 380 -2.99 14.81 11.49
N ILE A 381 -2.69 14.13 10.38
CA ILE A 381 -1.76 14.60 9.36
C ILE A 381 -2.24 15.94 8.78
N LYS A 382 -3.49 16.01 8.30
CA LYS A 382 -4.05 17.25 7.73
C LYS A 382 -4.04 18.44 8.67
N GLU A 383 -4.25 18.20 9.97
CA GLU A 383 -4.33 19.24 10.98
C GLU A 383 -2.97 19.54 11.66
N GLY A 384 -1.88 18.86 11.27
CA GLY A 384 -0.55 19.04 11.84
C GLY A 384 -0.42 18.59 13.31
N GLU A 385 -1.19 17.58 13.71
CA GLU A 385 -1.20 16.99 15.05
C GLU A 385 -0.16 15.86 15.16
N VAL A 386 1.10 16.23 14.88
CA VAL A 386 2.24 15.31 14.69
C VAL A 386 2.71 14.56 15.95
N ASP A 387 2.24 14.98 17.11
CA ASP A 387 2.45 14.37 18.43
C ASP A 387 1.49 13.21 18.72
N LEU A 388 0.43 13.04 17.93
CA LEU A 388 -0.48 11.91 18.09
C LEU A 388 0.12 10.62 17.54
N ASN A 389 -0.08 9.53 18.27
CA ASN A 389 0.32 8.22 17.80
C ASN A 389 -0.49 7.78 16.57
N TYR A 390 0.08 7.02 15.65
CA TYR A 390 1.46 6.56 15.58
C TYR A 390 2.15 7.24 14.41
N ASP A 391 3.45 7.56 14.57
CA ASP A 391 4.34 7.97 13.47
C ASP A 391 3.81 9.17 12.63
N THR A 392 2.90 9.97 13.20
CA THR A 392 2.23 11.07 12.49
C THR A 392 3.21 12.13 11.99
N ALA A 393 4.30 12.37 12.73
CA ALA A 393 5.38 13.25 12.30
C ALA A 393 6.01 12.83 10.97
N PHE A 394 6.34 11.53 10.83
CA PHE A 394 6.90 10.99 9.60
C PHE A 394 5.86 10.99 8.48
N ALA A 395 4.62 10.56 8.77
CA ALA A 395 3.55 10.61 7.79
C ALA A 395 3.23 12.04 7.31
N PHE A 396 3.41 13.05 8.16
CA PHE A 396 3.28 14.46 7.81
C PHE A 396 4.41 14.94 6.89
N SER A 397 5.66 14.56 7.16
CA SER A 397 6.80 14.97 6.34
C SER A 397 6.70 14.41 4.91
N MET A 398 6.16 13.20 4.74
CA MET A 398 5.94 12.58 3.42
C MET A 398 5.11 13.45 2.47
N VAL A 399 4.20 14.28 3.00
CA VAL A 399 3.23 15.04 2.20
C VAL A 399 3.38 16.57 2.30
N ASN A 400 4.15 17.08 3.27
CA ASN A 400 4.26 18.52 3.54
C ASN A 400 5.71 19.04 3.67
N ALA A 401 6.75 18.22 3.55
CA ALA A 401 8.12 18.71 3.73
C ALA A 401 8.50 19.80 2.70
N ASP A 402 9.28 20.79 3.14
CA ASP A 402 9.82 21.81 2.24
C ASP A 402 11.10 21.27 1.57
N CYS A 403 11.33 21.61 0.30
CA CYS A 403 12.55 21.25 -0.42
C CYS A 403 13.55 22.42 -0.46
N MET A 404 14.81 22.14 -0.17
CA MET A 404 15.90 23.11 -0.15
C MET A 404 16.98 22.69 -1.15
N SER A 405 17.23 23.55 -2.14
CA SER A 405 18.28 23.32 -3.14
C SER A 405 19.57 24.03 -2.76
N TRP A 406 20.69 23.30 -2.83
CA TRP A 406 22.02 23.77 -2.48
C TRP A 406 22.99 23.58 -3.64
N LEU A 407 23.83 24.58 -3.90
CA LEU A 407 24.97 24.50 -4.80
C LEU A 407 26.23 24.16 -3.99
N VAL A 408 26.94 23.12 -4.40
CA VAL A 408 28.24 22.75 -3.85
C VAL A 408 29.33 23.25 -4.79
N TYR A 409 30.10 24.24 -4.34
CA TYR A 409 31.21 24.82 -5.11
C TYR A 409 32.42 25.07 -4.21
N GLY A 410 33.59 24.57 -4.63
CA GLY A 410 34.84 24.74 -3.87
C GLY A 410 34.78 24.17 -2.43
N GLY A 411 33.96 23.14 -2.20
CA GLY A 411 33.73 22.54 -0.89
C GLY A 411 32.78 23.32 0.02
N LYS A 412 32.17 24.42 -0.45
CA LYS A 412 31.15 25.20 0.28
C LYS A 412 29.75 24.94 -0.26
N GLU A 413 28.76 25.04 0.61
CA GLU A 413 27.34 24.90 0.30
C GLU A 413 26.70 26.31 0.22
N GLN A 414 26.10 26.64 -0.91
CA GLN A 414 25.39 27.90 -1.15
C GLN A 414 23.91 27.59 -1.38
N LYS A 415 23.02 28.21 -0.60
CA LYS A 415 21.58 28.08 -0.80
C LYS A 415 21.18 28.68 -2.16
N ILE A 416 20.40 27.94 -2.94
CA ILE A 416 19.82 28.40 -4.21
C ILE A 416 18.40 28.90 -3.95
N HIS A 417 17.50 27.99 -3.57
CA HIS A 417 16.08 28.29 -3.40
C HIS A 417 15.41 27.33 -2.40
N ARG A 418 14.23 27.73 -1.89
CA ARG A 418 13.35 26.92 -1.05
C ARG A 418 12.00 26.79 -1.76
N GLU A 419 11.58 25.57 -2.02
CA GLU A 419 10.26 25.27 -2.54
C GLU A 419 9.39 24.69 -1.44
N THR A 420 8.21 25.25 -1.24
CA THR A 420 7.30 24.84 -0.14
C THR A 420 6.10 24.03 -0.61
N ASN A 421 6.06 23.69 -1.91
CA ASN A 421 4.88 23.10 -2.55
C ASN A 421 5.24 21.97 -3.53
N THR A 422 6.46 21.43 -3.43
CA THR A 422 6.95 20.38 -4.34
C THR A 422 6.72 18.97 -3.83
N VAL A 423 6.55 18.79 -2.52
CA VAL A 423 6.32 17.49 -1.89
C VAL A 423 4.82 17.21 -1.77
N GLY A 424 4.42 15.96 -1.93
CA GLY A 424 3.07 15.51 -1.61
C GLY A 424 2.02 15.87 -2.66
N ASN A 425 2.14 15.36 -3.88
CA ASN A 425 1.28 15.72 -4.99
C ASN A 425 0.37 14.57 -5.45
N PHE A 426 -0.81 14.92 -5.95
CA PHE A 426 -1.78 14.01 -6.57
C PHE A 426 -1.94 12.70 -5.77
N ILE A 427 -2.15 12.81 -4.46
CA ILE A 427 -2.30 11.65 -3.59
C ILE A 427 -3.51 10.86 -4.09
N SER A 428 -3.26 9.65 -4.60
CA SER A 428 -4.18 8.94 -5.49
C SER A 428 -4.59 7.60 -4.93
N THR A 429 -5.85 7.25 -5.12
CA THR A 429 -6.37 5.91 -4.87
C THR A 429 -7.36 5.50 -5.94
N LYS A 430 -7.75 4.22 -5.97
CA LYS A 430 -8.75 3.73 -6.92
C LYS A 430 -10.13 4.21 -6.46
N SER A 431 -10.90 4.78 -7.38
CA SER A 431 -12.30 5.17 -7.13
C SER A 431 -13.20 3.96 -6.85
N ILE A 432 -14.23 4.20 -6.04
CA ILE A 432 -15.27 3.22 -5.72
C ILE A 432 -16.06 2.91 -6.99
N GLN A 433 -16.33 1.63 -7.25
CA GLN A 433 -17.14 1.17 -8.39
C GLN A 433 -16.63 1.59 -9.79
N SER A 434 -15.40 2.08 -9.88
CA SER A 434 -14.79 2.54 -11.13
C SER A 434 -13.30 2.19 -11.19
N ASN A 435 -12.74 2.21 -12.41
CA ASN A 435 -11.31 2.04 -12.64
C ASN A 435 -10.57 3.39 -12.66
N GLU A 436 -11.28 4.51 -12.47
CA GLU A 436 -10.71 5.85 -12.51
C GLU A 436 -9.91 6.16 -11.24
N ARG A 437 -8.99 7.12 -11.39
CA ARG A 437 -8.21 7.69 -10.30
C ARG A 437 -9.05 8.65 -9.47
N ASP A 438 -9.04 8.44 -8.17
CA ASP A 438 -9.57 9.39 -7.18
C ASP A 438 -8.40 10.16 -6.55
N ASP A 439 -8.47 11.49 -6.58
CA ASP A 439 -7.46 12.37 -6.00
C ASP A 439 -7.91 12.81 -4.62
N ILE A 440 -7.17 12.36 -3.60
CA ILE A 440 -7.49 12.58 -2.20
C ILE A 440 -6.47 13.52 -1.53
N THR A 441 -5.73 14.32 -2.30
CA THR A 441 -4.71 15.24 -1.76
C THR A 441 -5.28 16.16 -0.69
N GLU A 442 -6.51 16.66 -0.89
CA GLU A 442 -7.20 17.52 0.06
C GLU A 442 -7.53 16.84 1.40
N ASN A 443 -7.48 15.51 1.49
CA ASN A 443 -7.66 14.79 2.74
C ASN A 443 -6.40 14.81 3.62
N TYR A 444 -5.22 15.02 3.01
CA TYR A 444 -3.92 15.01 3.70
C TYR A 444 -3.39 16.39 4.02
N LYS A 445 -3.76 17.40 3.23
CA LYS A 445 -3.28 18.77 3.43
C LYS A 445 -4.23 19.80 2.86
N TYR A 446 -4.06 21.04 3.31
CA TYR A 446 -4.74 22.18 2.72
C TYR A 446 -4.11 22.55 1.38
N ILE A 447 -4.82 23.37 0.59
CA ILE A 447 -4.36 23.79 -0.74
C ILE A 447 -3.03 24.53 -0.62
N GLU A 448 -2.06 24.11 -1.43
CA GLU A 448 -0.74 24.74 -1.52
C GLU A 448 -0.83 26.26 -1.74
N GLY A 449 -0.06 27.01 -0.96
CA GLY A 449 -0.04 28.47 -0.98
C GLY A 449 -1.21 29.14 -0.24
N SER A 450 -2.12 28.39 0.40
CA SER A 450 -3.14 28.96 1.26
C SER A 450 -2.57 29.33 2.64
N PRO A 451 -3.12 30.34 3.35
CA PRO A 451 -2.70 30.66 4.70
C PRO A 451 -2.85 29.49 5.68
N GLN A 452 -3.84 28.62 5.45
CA GLN A 452 -4.13 27.46 6.30
C GLN A 452 -3.05 26.38 6.17
N GLU A 453 -2.61 26.07 4.95
CA GLU A 453 -1.50 25.14 4.70
C GLU A 453 -0.28 25.58 5.52
N ARG A 454 0.13 26.85 5.36
CA ARG A 454 1.31 27.34 6.06
C ARG A 454 1.15 27.39 7.58
N GLN A 455 -0.04 27.72 8.07
CA GLN A 455 -0.34 27.69 9.50
C GLN A 455 -0.19 26.29 10.10
N VAL A 456 -0.69 25.27 9.39
CA VAL A 456 -0.57 23.86 9.79
C VAL A 456 0.88 23.40 9.77
N PHE A 457 1.64 23.73 8.72
CA PHE A 457 3.07 23.42 8.66
C PHE A 457 3.83 24.00 9.85
N LEU A 458 3.60 25.29 10.16
CA LEU A 458 4.26 25.95 11.29
C LEU A 458 3.84 25.36 12.65
N LYS A 459 2.58 24.97 12.79
CA LYS A 459 2.07 24.25 13.98
C LYS A 459 2.81 22.91 14.16
N ALA A 460 2.90 22.10 13.11
CA ALA A 460 3.63 20.83 13.14
C ALA A 460 5.10 21.03 13.54
N LEU A 461 5.78 21.99 12.90
CA LEU A 461 7.16 22.32 13.21
C LEU A 461 7.36 22.78 14.67
N GLN A 462 6.42 23.54 15.23
CA GLN A 462 6.46 23.96 16.63
C GLN A 462 6.34 22.77 17.58
N LYS A 463 5.44 21.82 17.29
CA LYS A 463 5.25 20.61 18.10
C LYS A 463 6.49 19.70 18.08
N LEU A 464 7.10 19.50 16.90
CA LEU A 464 8.34 18.71 16.79
C LEU A 464 9.49 19.30 17.61
N ARG A 465 9.58 20.64 17.69
CA ARG A 465 10.60 21.30 18.52
C ARG A 465 10.34 21.12 20.02
N ALA A 466 9.08 21.20 20.46
CA ALA A 466 8.71 21.02 21.86
C ALA A 466 8.99 19.58 22.34
N GLY A 467 8.70 18.58 21.51
CA GLY A 467 8.95 17.17 21.84
C GLY A 467 10.44 16.83 22.01
N ARG A 468 11.34 17.53 21.30
CA ARG A 468 12.80 17.31 21.43
C ARG A 468 13.41 17.88 22.72
N SER A 469 12.71 18.76 23.44
CA SER A 469 13.24 19.39 24.65
C SER A 469 12.98 18.63 25.97
N GLU A 470 12.21 17.55 25.96
CA GLU A 470 11.75 16.87 27.18
C GLU A 470 12.38 15.48 27.45
N ASP A 471 13.36 15.02 26.68
CA ASP A 471 13.88 13.64 26.80
C ASP A 471 15.39 13.57 27.19
N PRO A 472 15.75 13.35 28.47
CA PRO A 472 17.15 13.32 28.92
C PRO A 472 17.89 11.98 28.69
N HIS A 473 17.22 10.95 28.14
CA HIS A 473 17.73 9.57 28.21
C HIS A 473 18.02 8.85 26.88
N HIS A 474 17.84 9.49 25.73
CA HIS A 474 18.32 8.96 24.44
C HIS A 474 19.59 9.67 23.95
N ALA A 475 20.69 9.44 24.64
CA ALA A 475 22.03 9.77 24.13
C ALA A 475 22.55 8.66 23.22
N SER A 476 22.08 8.62 21.96
CA SER A 476 22.84 8.00 20.87
C SER A 476 23.03 9.00 19.74
N THR A 477 24.16 9.71 19.79
CA THR A 477 24.81 10.46 18.70
C THR A 477 23.89 11.25 17.75
N SER A 478 23.06 12.15 18.29
CA SER A 478 22.59 13.32 17.54
C SER A 478 23.35 14.55 18.05
N MET A 479 24.17 15.16 17.19
CA MET A 479 24.85 16.43 17.49
C MET A 479 23.83 17.50 17.89
N PRO A 480 24.12 18.38 18.86
CA PRO A 480 23.29 19.55 19.13
C PRO A 480 23.19 20.37 17.84
N LEU A 481 21.98 20.82 17.49
CA LEU A 481 21.79 21.79 16.43
C LEU A 481 22.64 23.03 16.75
N SER A 482 23.70 23.27 15.96
CA SER A 482 24.52 24.47 16.08
C SER A 482 23.65 25.73 15.93
N GLU A 483 24.07 26.86 16.51
CA GLU A 483 23.44 28.18 16.31
C GLU A 483 23.20 28.54 14.83
N ASP A 484 23.93 27.90 13.91
CA ASP A 484 23.78 28.06 12.47
C ASP A 484 22.48 27.46 11.90
N SER A 485 21.89 26.46 12.57
CA SER A 485 20.58 25.89 12.23
C SER A 485 19.42 26.81 12.67
N LEU A 486 19.61 27.59 13.73
CA LEU A 486 18.63 28.60 14.17
C LEU A 486 18.53 29.78 13.18
N ARG A 487 19.61 30.08 12.44
CA ARG A 487 19.59 31.04 11.32
C ARG A 487 18.93 30.48 10.05
N ARG A 488 18.99 29.16 9.82
CA ARG A 488 18.37 28.49 8.65
C ARG A 488 16.83 28.51 8.64
N LEU A 489 16.20 28.72 9.79
CA LEU A 489 14.75 28.74 9.98
C LEU A 489 14.14 30.13 10.05
N HIS A 490 14.94 31.20 9.99
CA HIS A 490 14.43 32.56 9.95
C HIS A 490 13.69 32.78 8.62
N MET A 491 12.46 33.29 8.71
CA MET A 491 11.75 33.86 7.56
C MET A 491 12.68 34.86 6.88
N PRO A 492 12.86 34.81 5.54
CA PRO A 492 13.38 35.98 4.85
C PRO A 492 12.42 37.12 5.19
N SER A 493 12.91 38.15 5.87
CA SER A 493 12.32 39.47 5.64
C SER A 493 12.36 39.65 4.13
N LEU A 494 11.21 39.79 3.47
CA LEU A 494 11.12 40.19 2.07
C LEU A 494 11.95 41.46 1.91
N GLN A 495 13.22 41.30 1.54
CA GLN A 495 14.05 42.41 1.14
C GLN A 495 13.56 42.76 -0.27
N PRO A 496 13.51 44.05 -0.64
CA PRO A 496 13.14 44.49 -1.98
C PRO A 496 14.00 43.90 -3.12
N SER A 497 15.02 43.10 -2.81
CA SER A 497 15.96 42.45 -3.74
C SER A 497 15.52 41.07 -4.26
N ASP A 498 14.49 40.42 -3.71
CA ASP A 498 14.07 39.05 -4.11
C ASP A 498 13.29 38.98 -5.44
N VAL A 499 13.41 40.01 -6.29
CA VAL A 499 12.74 40.01 -7.61
C VAL A 499 13.53 39.11 -8.54
N VAL A 500 12.99 37.92 -8.83
CA VAL A 500 13.53 37.00 -9.85
C VAL A 500 13.73 37.77 -11.16
N GLN A 501 14.98 37.93 -11.60
CA GLN A 501 15.31 38.79 -12.75
C GLN A 501 15.26 38.03 -14.08
N VAL A 502 15.43 36.72 -14.03
CA VAL A 502 15.42 35.82 -15.18
C VAL A 502 14.62 34.56 -14.82
N SER A 503 13.76 34.12 -15.73
CA SER A 503 13.03 32.85 -15.63
C SER A 503 13.58 31.84 -16.63
N LEU A 504 13.81 30.61 -16.17
CA LEU A 504 14.19 29.47 -17.00
C LEU A 504 13.08 28.41 -16.95
N LYS A 505 12.74 27.79 -18.09
CA LYS A 505 11.71 26.74 -18.17
C LYS A 505 12.00 25.70 -19.24
N PHE A 506 11.82 24.42 -18.92
CA PHE A 506 11.89 23.33 -19.89
C PHE A 506 10.54 23.04 -20.56
N GLN A 507 10.55 22.94 -21.89
CA GLN A 507 9.40 22.52 -22.70
C GLN A 507 9.78 21.37 -23.63
N LEU A 508 9.05 20.25 -23.54
CA LEU A 508 9.20 19.13 -24.46
C LEU A 508 8.58 19.48 -25.82
N LEU A 509 9.26 19.13 -26.91
CA LEU A 509 8.77 19.37 -28.27
C LEU A 509 7.81 18.28 -28.75
N ALA A 510 7.89 17.07 -28.18
CA ALA A 510 7.01 15.95 -28.44
C ALA A 510 6.91 15.05 -27.19
N PRO A 511 5.87 14.21 -27.07
CA PRO A 511 5.83 13.18 -26.04
C PRO A 511 7.05 12.26 -26.12
N PRO A 512 7.74 12.02 -25.00
CA PRO A 512 8.95 11.20 -24.99
C PRO A 512 8.59 9.71 -25.06
N HIS A 513 8.83 9.08 -26.21
CA HIS A 513 8.59 7.66 -26.41
C HIS A 513 9.86 6.83 -26.26
N MET A 514 9.75 5.66 -25.63
CA MET A 514 10.85 4.71 -25.50
C MET A 514 11.37 4.30 -26.89
N GLY A 515 12.68 4.39 -27.10
CA GLY A 515 13.32 4.10 -28.39
C GLY A 515 13.47 5.31 -29.33
N GLN A 516 12.99 6.50 -28.93
CA GLN A 516 13.08 7.73 -29.72
C GLN A 516 13.95 8.78 -29.03
N ASP A 517 14.45 9.75 -29.79
CA ASP A 517 15.24 10.84 -29.23
C ASP A 517 14.35 11.81 -28.44
N ILE A 518 14.83 12.26 -27.28
CA ILE A 518 14.13 13.25 -26.46
C ILE A 518 14.51 14.63 -26.99
N SER A 519 13.53 15.36 -27.51
CA SER A 519 13.72 16.73 -28.03
C SER A 519 12.97 17.74 -27.16
N PHE A 520 13.68 18.76 -26.70
CA PHE A 520 13.13 19.79 -25.80
C PHE A 520 13.81 21.13 -26.02
N VAL A 521 13.24 22.19 -25.45
CA VAL A 521 13.83 23.53 -25.43
C VAL A 521 13.95 24.05 -24.02
N LEU A 522 15.01 24.81 -23.76
CA LEU A 522 15.14 25.68 -22.61
C LEU A 522 14.66 27.08 -23.02
N LEU A 523 13.57 27.53 -22.41
CA LEU A 523 13.06 28.89 -22.55
C LEU A 523 13.74 29.76 -21.49
N ALA A 524 14.33 30.87 -21.90
CA ALA A 524 14.92 31.87 -21.02
C ALA A 524 14.23 33.22 -21.25
N LEU A 525 13.65 33.78 -20.19
CA LEU A 525 12.95 35.07 -20.22
C LEU A 525 13.63 36.04 -19.26
N ASN A 526 14.00 37.22 -19.76
CA ASN A 526 14.45 38.31 -18.91
C ASN A 526 13.23 39.09 -18.41
N MET A 527 13.01 39.10 -17.10
CA MET A 527 11.89 39.83 -16.47
C MET A 527 12.34 41.21 -15.94
N SER A 528 13.59 41.58 -16.20
CA SER A 528 14.17 42.86 -15.79
C SER A 528 14.28 43.84 -16.97
N PHE A 529 14.41 45.12 -16.62
CA PHE A 529 14.70 46.19 -17.59
C PHE A 529 16.20 46.30 -17.94
N GLN A 530 17.03 45.39 -17.46
CA GLN A 530 18.48 45.39 -17.67
C GLN A 530 18.89 44.25 -18.60
N PHE A 531 19.96 44.44 -19.36
CA PHE A 531 20.56 43.38 -20.15
C PHE A 531 21.08 42.25 -19.25
N LYS A 532 20.96 41.00 -19.71
CA LYS A 532 21.41 39.81 -19.01
C LYS A 532 22.33 38.96 -19.88
N ASP A 533 23.41 38.47 -19.28
CA ASP A 533 24.36 37.54 -19.89
C ASP A 533 24.46 36.29 -19.01
N LEU A 534 23.89 35.20 -19.50
CA LEU A 534 23.69 33.96 -18.76
C LEU A 534 24.58 32.86 -19.33
N LYS A 535 25.30 32.17 -18.45
CA LYS A 535 25.86 30.85 -18.72
C LYS A 535 24.94 29.81 -18.07
N VAL A 536 24.39 28.90 -18.85
CA VAL A 536 23.51 27.84 -18.35
C VAL A 536 24.16 26.49 -18.58
N ASN A 537 24.47 25.77 -17.51
CA ASN A 537 24.95 24.40 -17.58
C ASN A 537 23.75 23.45 -17.49
N LEU A 538 23.60 22.55 -18.45
CA LEU A 538 22.53 21.56 -18.49
C LEU A 538 23.10 20.17 -18.22
N SER A 539 22.33 19.36 -17.50
CA SER A 539 22.67 17.97 -17.18
C SER A 539 21.42 17.09 -17.29
N ALA A 540 21.60 15.84 -17.73
CA ALA A 540 20.58 14.80 -17.66
C ALA A 540 21.10 13.59 -16.90
N GLN A 541 20.32 13.15 -15.90
CA GLN A 541 20.57 11.96 -15.10
C GLN A 541 19.32 11.10 -15.06
N SER A 542 19.50 9.78 -15.09
CA SER A 542 18.41 8.88 -14.76
C SER A 542 18.22 8.86 -13.24
N LEU A 543 16.99 8.71 -12.80
CA LEU A 543 16.68 8.60 -11.37
C LEU A 543 16.24 7.18 -11.06
N LEU A 544 16.69 6.67 -9.92
CA LEU A 544 16.09 5.52 -9.26
C LEU A 544 14.73 5.90 -8.67
N HIS A 545 13.99 4.88 -8.24
CA HIS A 545 12.64 5.03 -7.68
C HIS A 545 12.56 6.02 -6.52
N ASP A 546 13.53 5.93 -5.61
CA ASP A 546 13.70 6.76 -4.41
C ASP A 546 14.19 8.20 -4.72
N GLY A 547 14.37 8.54 -6.01
CA GLY A 547 14.89 9.84 -6.43
C GLY A 547 16.42 9.96 -6.38
N SER A 548 17.12 8.88 -6.05
CA SER A 548 18.58 8.83 -6.11
C SER A 548 19.07 8.93 -7.56
N PRO A 549 20.03 9.82 -7.87
CA PRO A 549 20.49 10.01 -9.23
C PRO A 549 21.51 8.95 -9.65
N LEU A 550 21.40 8.47 -10.89
CA LEU A 550 22.46 7.73 -11.56
C LEU A 550 23.48 8.69 -12.20
N LEU A 551 24.53 8.13 -12.79
CA LEU A 551 25.56 8.89 -13.50
C LEU A 551 24.93 9.78 -14.60
N ALA A 552 25.44 11.01 -14.70
CA ALA A 552 25.07 11.90 -15.79
C ALA A 552 25.52 11.32 -17.12
N PHE A 553 24.58 11.19 -18.06
CA PHE A 553 24.83 10.62 -19.38
C PHE A 553 24.78 11.66 -20.50
N TRP A 554 24.28 12.87 -20.20
CA TRP A 554 24.22 13.99 -21.13
C TRP A 554 24.47 15.30 -20.39
N GLN A 555 25.26 16.17 -21.00
CA GLN A 555 25.53 17.53 -20.52
C GLN A 555 25.64 18.48 -21.70
N ASP A 556 25.26 19.74 -21.50
CA ASP A 556 25.39 20.82 -22.48
C ASP A 556 25.65 22.16 -21.78
N THR A 557 26.10 23.16 -22.51
CA THR A 557 26.29 24.52 -22.00
C THR A 557 25.76 25.54 -22.99
N ALA A 558 24.80 26.35 -22.56
CA ALA A 558 24.24 27.44 -23.34
C ALA A 558 24.78 28.79 -22.84
N PHE A 559 25.13 29.66 -23.77
CA PHE A 559 25.45 31.07 -23.49
C PHE A 559 24.32 31.92 -24.07
N ILE A 560 23.54 32.56 -23.21
CA ILE A 560 22.30 33.25 -23.58
C ILE A 560 22.42 34.72 -23.17
N THR A 561 22.40 35.60 -24.17
CA THR A 561 22.25 37.03 -23.95
C THR A 561 20.78 37.42 -24.09
N LEU A 562 20.24 38.20 -23.16
CA LEU A 562 18.86 38.66 -23.19
C LEU A 562 18.82 40.17 -23.06
N SER A 563 18.25 40.84 -24.05
CA SER A 563 17.79 42.22 -23.93
C SER A 563 16.68 42.34 -22.86
N PRO A 564 16.40 43.55 -22.36
CA PRO A 564 15.25 43.78 -21.47
C PRO A 564 13.96 43.16 -22.03
N GLU A 565 13.24 42.42 -21.20
CA GLU A 565 11.97 41.74 -21.55
C GLU A 565 12.07 40.69 -22.69
N GLU A 566 13.27 40.35 -23.15
CA GLU A 566 13.47 39.38 -24.23
C GLU A 566 13.28 37.94 -23.75
N ALA A 567 12.65 37.12 -24.60
CA ALA A 567 12.62 35.67 -24.46
C ALA A 567 13.45 35.00 -25.57
N LYS A 568 14.34 34.07 -25.20
CA LYS A 568 15.07 33.21 -26.14
C LYS A 568 14.82 31.74 -25.85
N THR A 569 15.08 30.91 -26.87
CA THR A 569 14.97 29.47 -26.78
C THR A 569 16.30 28.82 -27.17
N HIS A 570 16.75 27.85 -26.38
CA HIS A 570 17.89 27.00 -26.68
C HIS A 570 17.39 25.57 -26.95
N SER A 571 17.69 25.02 -28.12
CA SER A 571 17.19 23.71 -28.54
C SER A 571 18.11 22.59 -28.09
N CYS A 572 17.55 21.57 -27.46
CA CYS A 572 18.27 20.41 -26.93
C CYS A 572 17.73 19.11 -27.51
N ARG A 573 18.63 18.14 -27.72
CA ARG A 573 18.29 16.77 -28.15
C ARG A 573 19.16 15.77 -27.41
N ILE A 574 18.51 14.76 -26.80
CA ILE A 574 19.17 13.62 -26.16
C ILE A 574 18.85 12.37 -27.00
N PRO A 575 19.82 11.83 -27.76
CA PRO A 575 19.62 10.63 -28.57
C PRO A 575 19.31 9.37 -27.74
N TYR A 576 18.48 8.47 -28.27
CA TYR A 576 18.20 7.15 -27.65
C TYR A 576 19.49 6.36 -27.37
N SER A 577 20.46 6.43 -28.29
CA SER A 577 21.75 5.76 -28.14
C SER A 577 22.56 6.25 -26.93
N GLN A 578 22.28 7.47 -26.42
CA GLN A 578 22.97 8.00 -25.24
C GLN A 578 22.29 7.57 -23.95
N TYR A 579 20.95 7.66 -23.87
CA TYR A 579 20.25 7.39 -22.61
C TYR A 579 19.88 5.92 -22.39
N SER A 580 19.73 5.12 -23.45
CA SER A 580 19.19 3.75 -23.39
C SER A 580 19.88 2.82 -22.38
N GLN A 581 21.20 2.91 -22.24
CA GLN A 581 21.99 2.09 -21.32
C GLN A 581 21.99 2.58 -19.86
N TYR A 582 21.48 3.79 -19.61
CA TYR A 582 21.48 4.41 -18.28
C TYR A 582 20.09 4.48 -17.65
N LEU A 583 19.05 4.02 -18.34
CA LEU A 583 17.68 4.01 -17.83
C LEU A 583 17.53 3.08 -16.62
N SER A 584 16.93 3.61 -15.56
CA SER A 584 16.40 2.82 -14.43
C SER A 584 15.16 2.02 -14.82
N THR A 585 14.70 1.11 -13.94
CA THR A 585 13.45 0.37 -14.13
C THR A 585 12.24 1.30 -14.27
N ASP A 586 12.23 2.41 -13.52
CA ASP A 586 11.16 3.43 -13.57
C ASP A 586 11.23 4.36 -14.79
N LYS A 587 12.30 4.29 -15.58
CA LYS A 587 12.47 5.01 -16.85
C LYS A 587 12.34 6.53 -16.66
N LEU A 588 12.86 7.03 -15.55
CA LEU A 588 12.86 8.46 -15.18
C LEU A 588 14.17 9.11 -15.62
N ILE A 589 14.06 10.25 -16.27
CA ILE A 589 15.18 11.12 -16.61
C ILE A 589 14.90 12.49 -16.03
N ARG A 590 15.75 12.98 -15.13
CA ARG A 590 15.75 14.36 -14.70
C ARG A 590 16.68 15.16 -15.58
N ILE A 591 16.14 16.23 -16.17
CA ILE A 591 16.92 17.28 -16.82
C ILE A 591 16.99 18.47 -15.87
N SER A 592 18.17 19.03 -15.69
CA SER A 592 18.42 20.19 -14.82
C SER A 592 19.21 21.24 -15.58
N ALA A 593 18.93 22.51 -15.31
CA ALA A 593 19.67 23.65 -15.83
C ALA A 593 20.05 24.58 -14.68
N LEU A 594 21.36 24.80 -14.50
CA LEU A 594 21.92 25.76 -13.57
C LEU A 594 22.38 26.99 -14.34
N GLY A 595 21.62 28.08 -14.23
CA GLY A 595 21.92 29.39 -14.78
C GLY A 595 22.78 30.23 -13.85
N GLU A 596 23.83 30.81 -14.41
CA GLU A 596 24.72 31.77 -13.77
C GLU A 596 24.70 33.08 -14.55
N GLU A 597 24.22 34.15 -13.93
CA GLU A 597 24.32 35.49 -14.51
C GLU A 597 25.69 36.08 -14.24
N LYS A 598 26.39 36.60 -15.26
CA LYS A 598 27.74 37.15 -15.05
C LYS A 598 27.79 38.36 -14.12
N SER A 599 26.70 39.14 -14.08
CA SER A 599 26.57 40.37 -13.28
C SER A 599 25.98 40.15 -11.90
N SER A 600 25.53 38.93 -11.56
CA SER A 600 24.88 38.64 -10.27
C SER A 600 25.48 37.40 -9.62
N PRO A 601 25.66 37.37 -8.29
CA PRO A 601 26.03 36.15 -7.58
C PRO A 601 24.89 35.12 -7.52
N GLU A 602 23.66 35.52 -7.89
CA GLU A 602 22.49 34.66 -7.86
C GLU A 602 22.58 33.53 -8.89
N LYS A 603 22.02 32.38 -8.51
CA LYS A 603 21.98 31.17 -9.31
C LYS A 603 20.52 30.81 -9.55
N ILE A 604 20.21 30.38 -10.76
CA ILE A 604 18.86 29.98 -11.15
C ILE A 604 18.90 28.49 -11.44
N LEU A 605 18.13 27.72 -10.69
CA LEU A 605 17.97 26.28 -10.94
C LEU A 605 16.58 26.04 -11.49
N VAL A 606 16.49 25.29 -12.58
CA VAL A 606 15.25 24.70 -13.05
C VAL A 606 15.50 23.24 -13.38
N ASP A 607 14.52 22.40 -13.09
CA ASP A 607 14.58 21.00 -13.48
C ASP A 607 13.23 20.48 -13.98
N LYS A 608 13.26 19.30 -14.58
CA LYS A 608 12.08 18.58 -15.06
C LYS A 608 12.36 17.10 -15.10
N ILE A 609 11.43 16.31 -14.56
CA ILE A 609 11.43 14.85 -14.70
C ILE A 609 10.64 14.46 -15.96
N ILE A 610 11.23 13.57 -16.74
CA ILE A 610 10.70 13.01 -17.98
C ILE A 610 10.47 11.52 -17.74
N THR A 611 9.27 11.04 -18.09
CA THR A 611 8.94 9.60 -18.11
C THR A 611 8.71 9.15 -19.54
N LEU A 612 9.34 8.04 -19.94
CA LEU A 612 9.21 7.49 -21.28
C LEU A 612 7.92 6.66 -21.45
N ALA A 613 7.15 6.97 -22.49
CA ALA A 613 5.94 6.21 -22.85
C ALA A 613 6.27 4.97 -23.70
N TYR A 614 5.55 3.88 -23.49
CA TYR A 614 5.67 2.62 -24.24
C TYR A 614 4.28 2.08 -24.64
N PRO A 615 4.18 1.23 -25.68
CA PRO A 615 2.92 0.59 -26.04
C PRO A 615 2.49 -0.41 -24.96
N GLY A 616 1.27 -0.24 -24.44
CA GLY A 616 0.69 -1.16 -23.45
C GLY A 616 0.30 -2.52 -24.03
N ILE A 617 -0.02 -3.47 -23.14
CA ILE A 617 -0.60 -4.77 -23.54
C ILE A 617 -2.10 -4.60 -23.75
N ILE A 618 -2.61 -5.10 -24.87
CA ILE A 618 -4.06 -5.20 -25.15
C ILE A 618 -4.49 -6.64 -24.95
N ILE A 619 -5.58 -6.86 -24.22
CA ILE A 619 -6.16 -8.19 -23.97
C ILE A 619 -7.59 -8.21 -24.53
N ASN A 620 -7.82 -9.11 -25.47
CA ASN A 620 -9.13 -9.38 -26.05
C ASN A 620 -9.68 -10.70 -25.48
N VAL A 621 -10.95 -10.71 -25.11
CA VAL A 621 -11.67 -11.92 -24.73
C VAL A 621 -12.43 -12.41 -25.95
N LEU A 622 -12.19 -13.66 -26.38
CA LEU A 622 -12.65 -14.18 -27.67
C LEU A 622 -13.95 -14.99 -27.57
N GLY A 623 -14.65 -14.94 -26.43
CA GLY A 623 -15.91 -15.65 -26.21
C GLY A 623 -16.62 -15.16 -24.95
N ALA A 624 -17.80 -15.73 -24.67
CA ALA A 624 -18.51 -15.48 -23.43
C ALA A 624 -17.76 -16.15 -22.26
N ALA A 625 -17.55 -15.42 -21.17
CA ALA A 625 -16.95 -15.98 -19.97
C ALA A 625 -18.06 -16.60 -19.11
N ILE A 626 -18.03 -17.92 -18.95
CA ILE A 626 -19.03 -18.69 -18.18
C ILE A 626 -18.29 -19.59 -17.20
N VAL A 627 -18.79 -19.69 -15.96
CA VAL A 627 -18.22 -20.56 -14.94
C VAL A 627 -18.12 -22.00 -15.44
N ASN A 628 -16.95 -22.60 -15.24
CA ASN A 628 -16.58 -23.97 -15.63
C ASN A 628 -16.64 -24.26 -17.14
N GLN A 629 -16.52 -23.24 -18.00
CA GLN A 629 -16.38 -23.37 -19.45
C GLN A 629 -15.03 -22.81 -19.94
N PRO A 630 -14.43 -23.37 -21.01
CA PRO A 630 -13.24 -22.79 -21.62
C PRO A 630 -13.47 -21.36 -22.14
N LEU A 631 -12.50 -20.48 -21.87
CA LEU A 631 -12.45 -19.10 -22.32
C LEU A 631 -11.13 -18.84 -23.03
N SER A 632 -11.19 -18.55 -24.32
CA SER A 632 -10.02 -18.14 -25.10
C SER A 632 -9.79 -16.64 -24.98
N ILE A 633 -8.54 -16.24 -24.76
CA ILE A 633 -8.11 -14.85 -24.65
C ILE A 633 -6.94 -14.60 -25.60
N GLN A 634 -6.90 -13.42 -26.21
CA GLN A 634 -5.81 -12.98 -27.08
C GLN A 634 -5.08 -11.81 -26.43
N VAL A 635 -3.77 -11.94 -26.29
CA VAL A 635 -2.87 -10.92 -25.76
C VAL A 635 -2.05 -10.34 -26.90
N LEU A 636 -2.06 -9.01 -27.05
CA LEU A 636 -1.37 -8.26 -28.09
C LEU A 636 -0.38 -7.27 -27.47
N PHE A 637 0.83 -7.22 -28.00
CA PHE A 637 1.88 -6.31 -27.56
C PHE A 637 2.84 -6.02 -28.72
N SER A 638 3.62 -4.95 -28.62
CA SER A 638 4.53 -4.52 -29.69
C SER A 638 5.90 -4.18 -29.13
N ASN A 639 6.96 -4.51 -29.88
CA ASN A 639 8.30 -3.99 -29.63
C ASN A 639 8.38 -2.57 -30.20
N PRO A 640 8.48 -1.49 -29.38
CA PRO A 640 8.60 -0.13 -29.89
C PRO A 640 9.99 0.21 -30.45
N LEU A 641 11.01 -0.63 -30.20
CA LEU A 641 12.39 -0.33 -30.54
C LEU A 641 12.70 -0.67 -32.00
N SER A 642 13.73 -0.01 -32.50
CA SER A 642 14.36 -0.31 -33.79
C SER A 642 15.40 -1.44 -33.69
N GLU A 643 15.47 -2.12 -32.53
CA GLU A 643 16.36 -3.26 -32.25
C GLU A 643 15.57 -4.47 -31.74
N TYR A 644 16.22 -5.63 -31.68
CA TYR A 644 15.63 -6.86 -31.15
C TYR A 644 15.44 -6.76 -29.63
N VAL A 645 14.39 -7.41 -29.15
CA VAL A 645 14.11 -7.57 -27.72
C VAL A 645 14.11 -9.05 -27.41
N GLU A 646 14.93 -9.46 -26.44
CA GLU A 646 15.20 -10.86 -26.11
C GLU A 646 14.64 -11.20 -24.72
N ASP A 647 14.68 -12.49 -24.37
CA ASP A 647 14.21 -13.03 -23.10
C ASP A 647 12.76 -12.63 -22.76
N CYS A 648 11.93 -12.52 -23.78
CA CYS A 648 10.54 -12.10 -23.63
C CYS A 648 9.73 -13.19 -22.92
N VAL A 649 9.13 -12.82 -21.78
CA VAL A 649 8.24 -13.70 -21.01
C VAL A 649 6.96 -12.96 -20.69
N LEU A 650 5.83 -13.54 -21.09
CA LEU A 650 4.50 -13.05 -20.76
C LEU A 650 3.96 -13.82 -19.55
N THR A 651 3.55 -13.10 -18.51
CA THR A 651 2.84 -13.64 -17.35
C THR A 651 1.40 -13.15 -17.39
N VAL A 652 0.42 -14.05 -17.21
CA VAL A 652 -1.02 -13.73 -17.18
C VAL A 652 -1.67 -14.35 -15.95
N GLU A 653 -2.53 -13.58 -15.27
CA GLU A 653 -3.29 -14.04 -14.11
C GLU A 653 -4.63 -13.30 -13.95
N GLY A 654 -5.40 -13.71 -12.95
CA GLY A 654 -6.66 -13.09 -12.54
C GLY A 654 -7.44 -13.99 -11.60
N SER A 655 -7.80 -13.48 -10.41
CA SER A 655 -8.58 -14.23 -9.42
C SER A 655 -9.92 -14.68 -9.99
N GLY A 656 -10.33 -15.91 -9.66
CA GLY A 656 -11.50 -16.57 -10.26
C GLY A 656 -11.41 -16.94 -11.74
N LEU A 657 -10.37 -16.50 -12.46
CA LEU A 657 -10.16 -16.77 -13.89
C LEU A 657 -9.03 -17.79 -14.12
N PHE A 658 -7.95 -17.72 -13.34
CA PHE A 658 -6.78 -18.60 -13.44
C PHE A 658 -6.45 -19.20 -12.07
N LYS A 659 -6.31 -20.52 -11.99
CA LYS A 659 -5.92 -21.20 -10.73
C LYS A 659 -4.47 -20.91 -10.31
N LYS A 660 -3.61 -20.60 -11.29
CA LYS A 660 -2.19 -20.26 -11.12
C LYS A 660 -1.78 -19.30 -12.22
N GLN A 661 -0.75 -18.49 -11.96
CA GLN A 661 -0.12 -17.64 -12.98
C GLN A 661 0.31 -18.47 -14.19
N GLN A 662 -0.07 -18.03 -15.39
CA GLN A 662 0.37 -18.62 -16.65
C GLN A 662 1.61 -17.87 -17.13
N ARG A 663 2.68 -18.60 -17.43
CA ARG A 663 3.93 -18.03 -17.95
C ARG A 663 4.21 -18.60 -19.34
N VAL A 664 4.37 -17.70 -20.31
CA VAL A 664 4.61 -18.03 -21.71
C VAL A 664 5.99 -17.50 -22.12
N LEU A 665 6.88 -18.41 -22.50
CA LEU A 665 8.19 -18.07 -23.05
C LEU A 665 8.03 -17.68 -24.51
N ILE A 666 8.31 -16.42 -24.82
CA ILE A 666 8.19 -15.86 -26.18
C ILE A 666 9.55 -15.89 -26.89
N GLY A 667 10.64 -15.68 -26.14
CA GLY A 667 11.99 -15.62 -26.69
C GLY A 667 12.30 -14.25 -27.27
N ILE A 668 12.26 -14.09 -28.59
CA ILE A 668 12.76 -12.90 -29.29
C ILE A 668 11.62 -12.17 -30.03
N LEU A 669 11.55 -10.85 -29.87
CA LEU A 669 10.71 -9.95 -30.65
C LEU A 669 11.55 -9.13 -31.63
N LYS A 670 11.15 -9.15 -32.91
CA LYS A 670 11.78 -8.36 -33.97
C LYS A 670 11.52 -6.86 -33.77
N PRO A 671 12.39 -5.97 -34.30
CA PRO A 671 12.16 -4.53 -34.30
C PRO A 671 10.77 -4.17 -34.82
N GLN A 672 10.06 -3.27 -34.12
CA GLN A 672 8.74 -2.76 -34.50
C GLN A 672 7.65 -3.82 -34.72
N HIS A 673 7.89 -5.08 -34.32
CA HIS A 673 6.95 -6.17 -34.53
C HIS A 673 5.83 -6.14 -33.49
N ARG A 674 4.61 -6.37 -33.96
CA ARG A 674 3.42 -6.59 -33.13
C ARG A 674 3.15 -8.09 -33.02
N ALA A 675 3.25 -8.62 -31.81
CA ALA A 675 3.01 -10.01 -31.50
C ALA A 675 1.58 -10.24 -31.00
N SER A 676 1.09 -11.47 -31.19
CA SER A 676 -0.21 -11.94 -30.71
C SER A 676 -0.07 -13.35 -30.16
N ILE A 677 -0.62 -13.58 -28.96
CA ILE A 677 -0.63 -14.89 -28.30
C ILE A 677 -2.06 -15.18 -27.86
N THR A 678 -2.54 -16.38 -28.17
CA THR A 678 -3.83 -16.88 -27.67
C THR A 678 -3.58 -17.85 -26.53
N LEU A 679 -4.31 -17.67 -25.43
CA LEU A 679 -4.30 -18.54 -24.26
C LEU A 679 -5.73 -19.00 -23.95
N GLU A 680 -5.85 -20.12 -23.26
CA GLU A 680 -7.14 -20.62 -22.76
C GLU A 680 -7.12 -20.67 -21.24
N THR A 681 -8.27 -20.40 -20.64
CA THR A 681 -8.50 -20.59 -19.21
C THR A 681 -9.91 -21.11 -18.94
N VAL A 682 -10.18 -21.54 -17.70
CA VAL A 682 -11.52 -21.97 -17.27
C VAL A 682 -11.91 -21.16 -16.03
N PRO A 683 -12.75 -20.11 -16.18
CA PRO A 683 -13.26 -19.35 -15.05
C PRO A 683 -13.98 -20.25 -14.05
N PHE A 684 -13.77 -20.05 -12.75
CA PHE A 684 -14.35 -20.86 -11.69
C PHE A 684 -15.08 -20.04 -10.62
N LYS A 685 -15.10 -18.71 -10.76
CA LYS A 685 -15.95 -17.81 -9.97
C LYS A 685 -16.71 -16.86 -10.88
N SER A 686 -17.98 -16.57 -10.55
CA SER A 686 -18.87 -15.69 -11.30
C SER A 686 -18.74 -14.22 -10.90
N GLY A 687 -19.28 -13.32 -11.72
CA GLY A 687 -19.32 -11.89 -11.48
C GLY A 687 -18.16 -11.14 -12.14
N GLN A 688 -17.95 -9.90 -11.70
CA GLN A 688 -16.91 -9.03 -12.23
C GLN A 688 -15.52 -9.54 -11.84
N ARG A 689 -14.64 -9.75 -12.82
CA ARG A 689 -13.25 -10.20 -12.66
C ARG A 689 -12.31 -9.39 -13.55
N GLN A 690 -11.00 -9.55 -13.38
CA GLN A 690 -9.98 -8.85 -14.17
C GLN A 690 -8.86 -9.80 -14.58
N ILE A 691 -8.56 -9.84 -15.88
CA ILE A 691 -7.36 -10.46 -16.44
C ILE A 691 -6.25 -9.42 -16.38
N GLN A 692 -5.07 -9.83 -15.93
CA GLN A 692 -3.88 -8.99 -15.84
C GLN A 692 -2.72 -9.67 -16.57
N ALA A 693 -1.89 -8.87 -17.22
CA ALA A 693 -0.73 -9.33 -17.96
C ALA A 693 0.49 -8.48 -17.67
N ASN A 694 1.65 -9.13 -17.63
CA ASN A 694 2.97 -8.50 -17.60
C ASN A 694 3.88 -9.11 -18.65
N LEU A 695 4.54 -8.26 -19.44
CA LEU A 695 5.61 -8.68 -20.34
C LEU A 695 6.94 -8.17 -19.79
N ARG A 696 7.87 -9.09 -19.54
CA ARG A 696 9.27 -8.78 -19.20
C ARG A 696 10.21 -9.19 -20.32
N SER A 697 11.37 -8.55 -20.41
CA SER A 697 12.41 -8.80 -21.40
C SER A 697 13.78 -8.27 -20.92
N ASN A 698 14.82 -8.45 -21.73
CA ASN A 698 16.13 -7.84 -21.48
C ASN A 698 16.10 -6.30 -21.52
N LYS A 699 15.26 -5.69 -22.38
CA LYS A 699 15.17 -4.23 -22.60
C LYS A 699 14.06 -3.54 -21.80
N PHE A 700 13.02 -4.26 -21.41
CA PHE A 700 11.91 -3.75 -20.60
C PHE A 700 11.63 -4.69 -19.44
N LYS A 701 11.69 -4.16 -18.21
CA LYS A 701 11.45 -4.94 -16.98
C LYS A 701 9.96 -5.21 -16.76
N ASP A 702 9.10 -4.25 -17.13
CA ASP A 702 7.65 -4.37 -17.08
C ASP A 702 6.99 -3.69 -18.29
N ILE A 703 5.97 -4.35 -18.83
CA ILE A 703 4.90 -3.73 -19.61
C ILE A 703 3.61 -4.40 -19.12
N LYS A 704 2.72 -3.62 -18.52
CA LYS A 704 1.49 -4.12 -17.91
C LYS A 704 0.29 -3.90 -18.84
N GLY A 705 -0.74 -4.72 -18.68
CA GLY A 705 -2.06 -4.49 -19.23
C GLY A 705 -3.12 -5.29 -18.49
N TYR A 706 -4.38 -4.91 -18.68
CA TYR A 706 -5.50 -5.58 -18.04
C TYR A 706 -6.75 -5.58 -18.92
N ARG A 707 -7.70 -6.45 -18.57
CA ARG A 707 -9.05 -6.45 -19.13
C ARG A 707 -10.05 -6.91 -18.09
N ASN A 708 -11.06 -6.07 -17.87
CA ASN A 708 -12.23 -6.42 -17.08
C ASN A 708 -13.11 -7.42 -17.85
N VAL A 709 -13.62 -8.43 -17.16
CA VAL A 709 -14.46 -9.51 -17.70
C VAL A 709 -15.58 -9.80 -16.71
N TYR A 710 -16.81 -9.90 -17.19
CA TYR A 710 -17.93 -10.39 -16.38
C TYR A 710 -18.12 -11.88 -16.68
N VAL A 711 -18.14 -12.72 -15.64
CA VAL A 711 -18.28 -14.17 -15.76
C VAL A 711 -19.69 -14.59 -15.34
N ASP A 712 -20.45 -15.17 -16.27
CA ASP A 712 -21.81 -15.63 -16.01
C ASP A 712 -21.83 -16.96 -15.26
N LEU A 713 -22.84 -17.13 -14.39
CA LEU A 713 -23.18 -18.45 -13.85
C LEU A 713 -23.72 -19.33 -14.97
N ARG A 714 -23.38 -20.62 -14.92
CA ARG A 714 -24.00 -21.60 -15.81
C ARG A 714 -25.47 -21.74 -15.41
N LEU A 715 -26.37 -21.24 -16.27
CA LEU A 715 -27.81 -21.45 -16.17
C LEU A 715 -28.17 -22.94 -16.33
#